data_AF-A0A814DP33-F1
#
_entry.id   AF-A0A814DP33-F1
#
_cell.length_a   1.000
_cell.length_b   1.000
_cell.length_c   1.000
_cell.angle_alpha   90.00
_cell.angle_beta   90.00
_cell.angle_gamma   90.00
#
_symmetry.space_group_name_H-M   'P 1'
#
loop_
_entity.id
_entity.type
_entity.pdbx_description
1 polymer ?
#
loop_
_entity_poly.entity_id
_entity_poly.type
_entity_poly.pdbx_seq_one_letter_code
_entity_poly.pdbx_strand_id
1 'polypeptide(L)'
;MNTAILSRIIGGETAPSHTWGWTVGLYRSNHFYCAGSIIASDLVVTAAHCIYSEILTLSKLTLIAGSNLLSDTDKQGQIRSVHEVFIHPQYDNRLTLNDIAIIRLSKPFNMSDSRLAAICLPNAVTAEENAISEDPKPGTNLVVVGWGVTESGSGIKSKTLQQVTVQAVASNSTDCTTSTGDMVNSTLTFCAGVAGGGKDSCQGDSGGPLMTFVTDHWELVGITSNGYGCALPGHSGIYTRVPYFIPFINTIMNQNQTLYSSLINLNISTCVGYYVVSRPFLDPLNTRHANSTYNQILEDYYSSGRMLMRLAEDISTCVGYYVVSRPFLDPLNTRHANSTYNQILEDYYSSGRMLMRLAEAVGRLVLAGRELTKLAGFTTRVTDLIGVLSDVNQGNCVRTGINNTTMGNRNDQGQIRTQDGIIKFENVKLMTPNGDVLIENLNFTVRSGQNVIVVGPNGCGKSSLFRTIGELWPIASGTLTKPGSGHLFYIPQKPYMIIGTLRDQIIYPDSHGDMHRKGVKDENLRELLDKVQLTYLTQREGGLSGVQDWMDVLSGGEKQRIAMARLFYHKPQFAILDECTSAVSVDVEGFMYEYCRNAGITLFTVSHRKSLWKYHEYCLYMDGRGSYTYTQIDEHTSEFGS
;
A
#
# COMPACT_ATOMS: atom_id res chain seq x y z
N MET A 1 17.35 49.67 4.74
CA MET A 1 16.59 49.39 5.97
C MET A 1 16.01 47.99 5.82
N ASN A 2 16.48 47.08 6.68
CA ASN A 2 16.06 45.68 6.76
C ASN A 2 14.64 45.57 7.29
N THR A 3 13.77 44.84 6.60
CA THR A 3 12.49 44.35 7.15
C THR A 3 12.33 42.87 6.78
N ALA A 4 13.11 42.02 7.47
CA ALA A 4 12.86 40.57 7.50
C ALA A 4 11.69 40.31 8.47
N ILE A 5 10.55 39.86 7.94
CA ILE A 5 9.37 39.47 8.73
C ILE A 5 9.24 37.94 8.65
N LEU A 6 9.29 37.30 9.82
CA LEU A 6 9.38 35.87 10.07
C LEU A 6 8.05 35.13 9.79
N SER A 7 8.08 33.99 9.11
CA SER A 7 6.92 33.32 8.50
C SER A 7 6.67 31.87 9.00
N ARG A 8 5.43 31.35 8.86
CA ARG A 8 4.80 30.14 9.48
C ARG A 8 4.19 29.10 8.50
N ILE A 9 4.11 27.80 8.83
CA ILE A 9 2.99 26.88 8.52
C ILE A 9 1.79 27.36 9.34
N ILE A 10 0.84 28.01 8.68
CA ILE A 10 -0.37 28.53 9.35
C ILE A 10 -1.52 27.55 9.12
N GLY A 11 -2.41 27.38 10.11
CA GLY A 11 -3.70 26.71 9.92
C GLY A 11 -3.65 25.20 9.62
N GLY A 12 -2.52 24.54 9.90
CA GLY A 12 -2.38 23.08 9.90
C GLY A 12 -2.75 22.44 11.23
N GLU A 13 -2.82 21.12 11.23
CA GLU A 13 -3.07 20.29 12.42
C GLU A 13 -1.93 19.27 12.61
N THR A 14 -1.84 18.68 13.80
CA THR A 14 -0.81 17.66 14.06
C THR A 14 -1.13 16.41 13.24
N ALA A 15 -0.16 15.97 12.44
CA ALA A 15 -0.29 14.78 11.62
C ALA A 15 -0.44 13.53 12.52
N PRO A 16 -1.39 12.62 12.22
CA PRO A 16 -1.53 11.41 13.01
C PRO A 16 -0.25 10.56 12.95
N SER A 17 0.06 9.89 14.05
CA SER A 17 1.28 9.09 14.18
C SER A 17 1.39 8.06 13.06
N HIS A 18 2.55 8.01 12.39
CA HIS A 18 2.87 7.02 11.36
C HIS A 18 2.01 7.05 10.08
N THR A 19 1.23 8.10 9.85
CA THR A 19 0.39 8.22 8.64
C THR A 19 1.22 8.55 7.39
N TRP A 20 2.21 9.43 7.54
CA TRP A 20 3.04 9.93 6.43
C TRP A 20 4.41 9.26 6.41
N GLY A 21 4.43 7.93 6.22
CA GLY A 21 5.64 7.10 6.35
C GLY A 21 6.76 7.38 5.34
N TRP A 22 6.50 8.20 4.31
CA TRP A 22 7.48 8.66 3.33
C TRP A 22 8.16 9.97 3.69
N THR A 23 7.71 10.69 4.73
CA THR A 23 8.29 11.98 5.09
C THR A 23 9.65 11.78 5.78
N VAL A 24 10.66 12.49 5.30
CA VAL A 24 12.05 12.41 5.79
C VAL A 24 12.50 13.76 6.32
N GLY A 25 13.13 13.78 7.49
CA GLY A 25 13.82 14.97 8.00
C GLY A 25 15.29 14.96 7.59
N LEU A 26 15.78 16.11 7.09
CA LEU A 26 17.18 16.34 6.74
C LEU A 26 17.86 17.13 7.86
N TYR A 27 18.97 16.58 8.34
CA TYR A 27 19.73 17.12 9.46
C TYR A 27 21.14 17.46 9.03
N ARG A 28 21.64 18.58 9.52
CA ARG A 28 23.02 19.04 9.35
C ARG A 28 23.65 19.16 10.72
N SER A 29 24.66 18.35 11.02
CA SER A 29 25.29 18.34 12.35
C SER A 29 24.26 18.25 13.48
N ASN A 30 23.31 17.32 13.34
CA ASN A 30 22.16 17.09 14.23
C ASN A 30 21.11 18.20 14.30
N HIS A 31 21.18 19.23 13.44
CA HIS A 31 20.15 20.26 13.39
C HIS A 31 19.23 20.05 12.18
N PHE A 32 17.93 19.89 12.45
CA PHE A 32 16.92 19.78 11.39
C PHE A 32 16.81 21.08 10.59
N TYR A 33 16.93 20.99 9.27
CA TYR A 33 16.89 22.17 8.40
C TYR A 33 15.89 22.09 7.24
N CYS A 34 15.72 20.92 6.61
CA CYS A 34 14.80 20.68 5.50
C CYS A 34 14.08 19.33 5.63
N ALA A 35 13.10 19.09 4.76
CA ALA A 35 12.39 17.83 4.63
C ALA A 35 12.68 17.16 3.27
N GLY A 36 12.16 15.94 3.10
CA GLY A 36 12.32 15.10 1.92
C GLY A 36 11.23 14.03 1.85
N SER A 37 11.18 13.31 0.73
CA SER A 37 10.22 12.23 0.50
C SER A 37 10.91 10.96 0.03
N ILE A 38 10.58 9.81 0.64
CA ILE A 38 11.08 8.49 0.21
C ILE A 38 10.41 8.11 -1.10
N ILE A 39 11.19 7.92 -2.16
CA ILE A 39 10.72 7.43 -3.47
C ILE A 39 11.18 6.00 -3.77
N ALA A 40 12.21 5.52 -3.08
CA ALA A 40 12.64 4.12 -3.07
C ALA A 40 13.35 3.80 -1.75
N SER A 41 13.67 2.53 -1.50
CA SER A 41 14.29 2.11 -0.24
C SER A 41 15.61 2.82 0.09
N ASP A 42 16.34 3.25 -0.92
CA ASP A 42 17.64 3.92 -0.85
C ASP A 42 17.64 5.32 -1.46
N LEU A 43 16.49 5.85 -1.89
CA LEU A 43 16.37 7.14 -2.58
C LEU A 43 15.35 8.06 -1.92
N VAL A 44 15.77 9.30 -1.67
CA VAL A 44 14.95 10.38 -1.13
C VAL A 44 14.98 11.56 -2.09
N VAL A 45 13.82 12.09 -2.46
CA VAL A 45 13.72 13.33 -3.24
C VAL A 45 13.53 14.53 -2.30
N THR A 46 14.15 15.66 -2.62
CA THR A 46 14.09 16.91 -1.85
C THR A 46 14.32 18.11 -2.79
N ALA A 47 14.30 19.33 -2.24
CA ALA A 47 14.62 20.54 -2.98
C ALA A 47 16.14 20.67 -3.18
N ALA A 48 16.58 21.16 -4.34
CA ALA A 48 18.00 21.33 -4.63
C ALA A 48 18.64 22.39 -3.72
N HIS A 49 17.93 23.47 -3.40
CA HIS A 49 18.43 24.53 -2.53
C HIS A 49 18.76 24.04 -1.11
N CYS A 50 18.14 22.95 -0.65
CA CYS A 50 18.46 22.34 0.64
C CYS A 50 19.85 21.67 0.64
N ILE A 51 20.33 21.19 -0.52
CA ILE A 51 21.55 20.39 -0.59
C ILE A 51 22.69 21.09 -1.35
N TYR A 52 22.39 22.09 -2.18
CA TYR A 52 23.35 22.73 -3.07
C TYR A 52 24.62 23.24 -2.36
N SER A 53 24.48 23.82 -1.16
CA SER A 53 25.63 24.29 -0.36
C SER A 53 26.37 23.19 0.40
N GLU A 54 25.81 21.98 0.46
CA GLU A 54 26.25 20.88 1.33
C GLU A 54 27.00 19.77 0.60
N ILE A 55 27.17 19.88 -0.73
CA ILE A 55 27.84 18.89 -1.58
C ILE A 55 29.27 18.58 -1.08
N LEU A 56 29.95 19.56 -0.48
CA LEU A 56 31.30 19.41 0.07
C LEU A 56 31.33 18.82 1.48
N THR A 57 30.18 18.64 2.13
CA THR A 57 30.04 18.19 3.53
C THR A 57 28.99 17.09 3.70
N LEU A 58 28.91 16.15 2.75
CA LEU A 58 27.97 15.01 2.81
C LEU A 58 28.09 14.18 4.10
N SER A 59 29.29 14.11 4.70
CA SER A 59 29.53 13.41 5.98
C SER A 59 28.80 14.03 7.19
N LYS A 60 28.36 15.29 7.08
CA LYS A 60 27.60 16.00 8.13
C LYS A 60 26.09 15.92 7.93
N LEU A 61 25.64 15.31 6.83
CA LEU A 61 24.23 15.14 6.49
C LEU A 61 23.71 13.79 6.99
N THR A 62 22.61 13.84 7.72
CA THR A 62 21.87 12.65 8.15
C THR A 62 20.39 12.80 7.81
N LEU A 63 19.79 11.69 7.40
CA LEU A 63 18.37 11.61 7.09
C LEU A 63 17.70 10.74 8.15
N ILE A 64 16.55 11.19 8.64
CA ILE A 64 15.75 10.46 9.63
C ILE A 64 14.34 10.28 9.09
N ALA A 65 13.86 9.04 9.05
CA ALA A 65 12.50 8.70 8.63
C ALA A 65 11.81 7.78 9.65
N GLY A 66 10.49 7.80 9.71
CA GLY A 66 9.68 6.90 10.56
C GLY A 66 9.44 7.39 11.99
N SER A 67 9.73 8.67 12.28
CA SER A 67 9.29 9.36 13.50
C SER A 67 8.49 10.60 13.15
N ASN A 68 7.45 10.90 13.93
CA ASN A 68 6.71 12.16 13.85
C ASN A 68 7.36 13.27 14.71
N LEU A 69 8.39 12.98 15.50
CA LEU A 69 9.01 13.92 16.44
C LEU A 69 10.39 14.39 15.97
N LEU A 70 10.64 15.70 16.00
CA LEU A 70 11.99 16.28 15.93
C LEU A 70 12.58 16.34 17.34
N SER A 71 13.22 15.28 17.80
CA SER A 71 13.99 15.29 19.05
C SER A 71 15.30 14.53 18.90
N ASP A 72 16.40 15.11 19.41
CA ASP A 72 17.73 14.49 19.48
C ASP A 72 17.76 13.19 20.32
N THR A 73 16.71 12.94 21.10
CA THR A 73 16.54 11.77 21.95
C THR A 73 15.61 10.70 21.38
N ASP A 74 14.93 10.96 20.25
CA ASP A 74 13.96 10.01 19.72
C ASP A 74 14.65 8.94 18.86
N LYS A 75 14.90 7.78 19.47
CA LYS A 75 15.49 6.60 18.82
C LYS A 75 14.51 5.85 17.92
N GLN A 76 13.30 6.36 17.71
CA GLN A 76 12.25 5.68 16.94
C GLN A 76 12.51 5.71 15.43
N GLY A 77 13.10 6.78 14.90
CA GLY A 77 13.37 6.91 13.47
C GLY A 77 14.57 6.10 12.97
N GLN A 78 14.54 5.68 11.70
CA GLN A 78 15.70 5.10 11.04
C GLN A 78 16.63 6.21 10.56
N ILE A 79 17.87 6.22 11.07
CA ILE A 79 18.90 7.19 10.67
C ILE A 79 19.70 6.62 9.49
N ARG A 80 19.92 7.42 8.45
CA ARG A 80 20.73 7.07 7.28
C ARG A 80 21.71 8.17 6.90
N SER A 81 22.92 7.75 6.54
CA SER A 81 23.96 8.62 5.98
C SER A 81 23.80 8.73 4.47
N VAL A 82 24.24 9.85 3.92
CA VAL A 82 24.24 10.12 2.48
C VAL A 82 25.42 9.41 1.83
N HIS A 83 25.16 8.71 0.71
CA HIS A 83 26.19 8.16 -0.17
C HIS A 83 26.52 9.14 -1.30
N GLU A 84 25.48 9.64 -1.97
CA GLU A 84 25.59 10.47 -3.16
C GLU A 84 24.37 11.38 -3.28
N VAL A 85 24.55 12.52 -3.95
CA VAL A 85 23.48 13.49 -4.22
C VAL A 85 23.48 13.80 -5.71
N PHE A 86 22.28 13.77 -6.30
CA PHE A 86 22.03 14.14 -7.68
C PHE A 86 21.20 15.42 -7.70
N ILE A 87 21.83 16.55 -8.00
CA ILE A 87 21.13 17.82 -8.22
C ILE A 87 20.81 17.93 -9.70
N HIS A 88 19.64 18.50 -10.03
CA HIS A 88 19.30 18.74 -11.44
C HIS A 88 20.40 19.57 -12.13
N PRO A 89 20.94 19.16 -13.30
CA PRO A 89 22.09 19.82 -13.93
C PRO A 89 21.85 21.30 -14.31
N GLN A 90 20.58 21.66 -14.47
CA GLN A 90 20.15 23.03 -14.79
C GLN A 90 19.61 23.78 -13.57
N TYR A 91 19.92 23.32 -12.35
CA TYR A 91 19.54 24.03 -11.13
C TYR A 91 20.21 25.41 -11.09
N ASP A 92 19.39 26.46 -10.90
CA ASP A 92 19.87 27.82 -10.74
C ASP A 92 19.52 28.32 -9.33
N ASN A 93 20.54 28.49 -8.49
CA ASN A 93 20.37 28.93 -7.12
C ASN A 93 19.90 30.39 -6.98
N ARG A 94 20.10 31.25 -7.99
CA ARG A 94 19.67 32.66 -7.94
C ARG A 94 18.19 32.80 -8.26
N LEU A 95 17.71 32.00 -9.21
CA LEU A 95 16.33 32.04 -9.68
C LEU A 95 15.46 30.91 -9.07
N THR A 96 16.06 29.99 -8.32
CA THR A 96 15.42 28.79 -7.77
C THR A 96 14.72 27.97 -8.86
N LEU A 97 15.31 27.91 -10.06
CA LEU A 97 14.80 27.12 -11.19
C LEU A 97 15.35 25.70 -11.12
N ASN A 98 14.54 24.73 -11.56
CA ASN A 98 14.86 23.30 -11.48
C ASN A 98 15.23 22.85 -10.05
N ASP A 99 14.49 23.34 -9.07
CA ASP A 99 14.74 23.11 -7.64
C ASP A 99 14.33 21.70 -7.19
N ILE A 100 15.10 20.71 -7.64
CA ILE A 100 14.95 19.29 -7.30
C ILE A 100 16.31 18.61 -7.16
N ALA A 101 16.43 17.78 -6.13
CA ALA A 101 17.57 16.90 -5.91
C ALA A 101 17.13 15.53 -5.40
N ILE A 102 17.92 14.51 -5.70
CA ILE A 102 17.74 13.15 -5.21
C ILE A 102 18.96 12.75 -4.39
N ILE A 103 18.72 12.25 -3.19
CA ILE A 103 19.73 11.78 -2.26
C ILE A 103 19.71 10.26 -2.28
N ARG A 104 20.86 9.65 -2.52
CA ARG A 104 21.09 8.22 -2.38
C ARG A 104 21.72 7.91 -1.03
N LEU A 105 21.15 6.94 -0.34
CA LEU A 105 21.56 6.56 1.01
C LEU A 105 22.66 5.50 0.98
N SER A 106 23.59 5.55 1.93
CA SER A 106 24.65 4.53 2.06
C SER A 106 24.10 3.15 2.46
N LYS A 107 22.91 3.12 3.08
CA LYS A 107 22.18 1.91 3.44
C LYS A 107 20.69 2.15 3.20
N PRO A 108 19.95 1.20 2.60
CA PRO A 108 18.51 1.35 2.43
C PRO A 108 17.79 1.43 3.78
N PHE A 109 16.65 2.13 3.80
CA PHE A 109 15.66 2.02 4.85
C PHE A 109 15.09 0.60 4.89
N ASN A 110 14.81 0.10 6.09
CA ASN A 110 14.11 -1.17 6.26
C ASN A 110 12.61 -0.95 6.06
N MET A 111 12.12 -1.24 4.85
CA MET A 111 10.72 -1.05 4.46
C MET A 111 9.76 -2.09 5.08
N SER A 112 10.27 -3.08 5.82
CA SER A 112 9.41 -3.97 6.62
C SER A 112 8.89 -3.28 7.90
N ASP A 113 9.43 -2.11 8.25
CA ASP A 113 8.94 -1.27 9.34
C ASP A 113 7.63 -0.59 8.91
N SER A 114 6.53 -0.89 9.59
CA SER A 114 5.18 -0.38 9.24
C SER A 114 5.04 1.14 9.33
N ARG A 115 6.05 1.83 9.85
CA ARG A 115 6.11 3.30 9.96
C ARG A 115 6.74 3.95 8.75
N LEU A 116 7.29 3.18 7.82
CA LEU A 116 7.94 3.65 6.59
C LEU A 116 7.18 3.18 5.37
N ALA A 117 7.10 4.06 4.38
CA ALA A 117 6.58 3.74 3.06
C ALA A 117 7.30 4.63 2.02
N ALA A 118 7.28 4.22 0.75
CA ALA A 118 7.66 5.09 -0.35
C ALA A 118 6.39 5.74 -0.92
N ILE A 119 6.45 7.03 -1.25
CA ILE A 119 5.33 7.71 -1.93
C ILE A 119 5.30 7.32 -3.40
N CYS A 120 4.11 7.22 -3.98
CA CYS A 120 3.95 6.93 -5.41
C CYS A 120 4.35 8.15 -6.25
N LEU A 121 5.03 7.89 -7.36
CA LEU A 121 5.35 8.91 -8.36
C LEU A 121 4.30 8.85 -9.48
N PRO A 122 3.88 10.01 -10.03
CA PRO A 122 2.99 10.06 -11.19
C PRO A 122 3.49 9.22 -12.37
N ASN A 123 2.60 8.46 -13.01
CA ASN A 123 2.93 7.61 -14.14
C ASN A 123 3.33 8.42 -15.39
N ALA A 124 4.47 8.10 -15.99
CA ALA A 124 4.93 8.67 -17.28
C ALA A 124 4.27 8.05 -18.52
N VAL A 125 3.24 7.18 -18.35
CA VAL A 125 2.84 6.20 -19.39
C VAL A 125 1.84 6.75 -20.41
N THR A 126 1.39 7.99 -20.31
CA THR A 126 0.71 8.68 -21.43
C THR A 126 1.73 9.37 -22.33
N ALA A 127 2.65 8.59 -22.89
CA ALA A 127 3.55 9.02 -23.97
C ALA A 127 2.98 8.67 -25.36
N GLU A 128 1.68 8.43 -25.45
CA GLU A 128 0.91 8.65 -26.67
C GLU A 128 0.32 10.07 -26.57
N GLU A 129 0.81 10.95 -27.46
CA GLU A 129 0.40 12.35 -27.64
C GLU A 129 0.65 13.33 -26.47
N ASN A 130 1.86 13.87 -26.31
CA ASN A 130 2.16 15.20 -25.74
C ASN A 130 1.41 15.65 -24.45
N ALA A 131 0.81 14.74 -23.70
CA ALA A 131 0.04 15.02 -22.50
C ALA A 131 0.92 14.67 -21.31
N ILE A 132 1.65 15.69 -20.85
CA ILE A 132 2.16 15.73 -19.47
C ILE A 132 0.98 15.33 -18.57
N SER A 133 1.16 14.36 -17.67
CA SER A 133 0.11 13.90 -16.75
C SER A 133 -0.66 15.11 -16.22
N GLU A 134 -1.99 15.16 -16.43
CA GLU A 134 -2.79 16.35 -16.13
C GLU A 134 -2.47 16.86 -14.72
N ASP A 135 -1.93 18.09 -14.63
CA ASP A 135 -1.68 18.76 -13.35
C ASP A 135 -2.94 18.73 -12.48
N PRO A 136 -2.81 18.79 -11.14
CA PRO A 136 -3.96 19.01 -10.27
C PRO A 136 -4.72 20.26 -10.74
N LYS A 137 -5.97 20.07 -11.15
CA LYS A 137 -6.82 21.17 -11.64
C LYS A 137 -6.92 22.26 -10.55
N PRO A 138 -6.92 23.56 -10.91
CA PRO A 138 -7.11 24.62 -9.93
C PRO A 138 -8.34 24.35 -9.04
N GLY A 139 -8.18 24.48 -7.73
CA GLY A 139 -9.18 24.13 -6.71
C GLY A 139 -9.07 22.71 -6.15
N THR A 140 -8.26 21.83 -6.73
CA THR A 140 -7.99 20.49 -6.16
C THR A 140 -7.33 20.62 -4.80
N ASN A 141 -7.83 19.87 -3.80
CA ASN A 141 -7.24 19.80 -2.47
C ASN A 141 -5.94 18.99 -2.51
N LEU A 142 -4.89 19.56 -1.95
CA LEU A 142 -3.56 18.99 -1.82
C LEU A 142 -3.14 19.02 -0.35
N VAL A 143 -2.32 18.06 0.06
CA VAL A 143 -1.84 17.96 1.44
C VAL A 143 -0.34 18.23 1.46
N VAL A 144 0.09 19.13 2.35
CA VAL A 144 1.50 19.38 2.67
C VAL A 144 1.78 18.82 4.04
N VAL A 145 2.93 18.17 4.19
CA VAL A 145 3.36 17.56 5.45
C VAL A 145 4.80 17.97 5.77
N GLY A 146 5.05 18.37 7.01
CA GLY A 146 6.41 18.76 7.44
C GLY A 146 6.49 19.26 8.88
N TRP A 147 7.65 19.78 9.25
CA TRP A 147 7.97 20.27 10.60
C TRP A 147 8.34 21.75 10.61
N GLY A 148 7.87 22.51 9.64
CA GLY A 148 8.15 23.93 9.55
C GLY A 148 7.66 24.72 10.76
N VAL A 149 8.07 25.98 10.80
CA VAL A 149 7.70 26.95 11.84
C VAL A 149 6.19 27.08 11.94
N THR A 150 5.54 26.89 13.08
CA THR A 150 4.06 27.03 13.18
C THR A 150 3.59 28.40 13.66
N GLU A 151 4.49 29.21 14.24
CA GLU A 151 4.21 30.54 14.81
C GLU A 151 5.15 31.63 14.28
N SER A 152 4.62 32.83 13.99
CA SER A 152 5.28 33.88 13.21
C SER A 152 6.09 34.66 14.19
N GLY A 153 7.35 34.94 13.84
CA GLY A 153 8.27 35.61 14.76
C GLY A 153 9.03 34.67 15.71
N SER A 154 8.61 33.41 15.89
CA SER A 154 9.31 32.50 16.81
C SER A 154 10.61 31.97 16.21
N GLY A 155 10.63 31.70 14.90
CA GLY A 155 11.72 30.94 14.25
C GLY A 155 11.83 29.49 14.76
N ILE A 156 10.90 29.05 15.61
CA ILE A 156 10.88 27.74 16.24
C ILE A 156 10.06 26.80 15.36
N LYS A 157 10.73 25.76 14.89
CA LYS A 157 10.14 24.67 14.11
C LYS A 157 9.27 23.77 14.98
N SER A 158 8.23 23.18 14.40
CA SER A 158 7.36 22.28 15.15
C SER A 158 8.10 21.02 15.59
N LYS A 159 8.00 20.66 16.87
CA LYS A 159 8.56 19.41 17.38
C LYS A 159 7.80 18.17 16.91
N THR A 160 6.55 18.34 16.49
CA THR A 160 5.68 17.28 15.97
C THR A 160 5.37 17.53 14.51
N LEU A 161 5.26 16.47 13.72
CA LEU A 161 4.91 16.55 12.30
C LEU A 161 3.52 17.17 12.15
N GLN A 162 3.41 18.16 11.27
CA GLN A 162 2.18 18.87 10.96
C GLN A 162 1.71 18.50 9.56
N GLN A 163 0.40 18.59 9.34
CA GLN A 163 -0.23 18.48 8.04
C GLN A 163 -1.13 19.69 7.79
N VAL A 164 -1.22 20.13 6.53
CA VAL A 164 -2.14 21.19 6.13
C VAL A 164 -2.69 20.92 4.73
N THR A 165 -3.99 21.14 4.56
CA THR A 165 -4.65 21.09 3.25
C THR A 165 -4.61 22.46 2.59
N VAL A 166 -4.10 22.53 1.37
CA VAL A 166 -4.05 23.70 0.48
C VAL A 166 -4.74 23.37 -0.84
N GLN A 167 -5.01 24.36 -1.69
CA GLN A 167 -5.62 24.13 -3.00
C GLN A 167 -4.65 24.46 -4.13
N ALA A 168 -4.71 23.70 -5.22
CA ALA A 168 -3.99 24.05 -6.44
C ALA A 168 -4.48 25.40 -6.98
N VAL A 169 -3.56 26.28 -7.33
CA VAL A 169 -3.86 27.62 -7.82
C VAL A 169 -3.41 27.75 -9.28
N ALA A 170 -4.25 28.33 -10.12
CA ALA A 170 -3.93 28.56 -11.53
C ALA A 170 -2.69 29.47 -11.66
N SER A 171 -1.75 29.13 -12.55
CA SER A 171 -0.48 29.87 -12.68
C SER A 171 -0.65 31.34 -13.10
N ASN A 172 -1.77 31.69 -13.72
CA ASN A 172 -2.12 33.05 -14.14
C ASN A 172 -2.93 33.84 -13.10
N SER A 173 -3.20 33.25 -11.92
CA SER A 173 -3.91 33.96 -10.86
C SER A 173 -3.00 35.01 -10.23
N THR A 174 -3.61 36.09 -9.75
CA THR A 174 -2.92 37.14 -8.99
C THR A 174 -2.20 36.57 -7.77
N ASP A 175 -2.78 35.55 -7.14
CA ASP A 175 -2.23 34.95 -5.93
C ASP A 175 -0.93 34.16 -6.19
N CYS A 176 -0.72 33.71 -7.43
CA CYS A 176 0.50 33.03 -7.86
C CYS A 176 1.52 34.00 -8.47
N THR A 177 1.08 34.98 -9.26
CA THR A 177 1.96 35.96 -9.92
C THR A 177 2.57 36.96 -8.93
N THR A 178 1.82 37.33 -7.88
CA THR A 178 2.31 38.27 -6.84
C THR A 178 3.39 37.64 -5.97
N SER A 179 3.31 36.32 -5.68
CA SER A 179 4.34 35.57 -4.94
C SER A 179 5.67 35.43 -5.67
N THR A 180 5.69 35.65 -6.99
CA THR A 180 6.78 35.19 -7.88
C THR A 180 7.43 36.34 -8.67
N GLY A 181 6.88 37.55 -8.57
CA GLY A 181 7.41 38.74 -9.24
C GLY A 181 7.49 38.58 -10.77
N ASP A 182 6.46 37.99 -11.38
CA ASP A 182 6.35 37.65 -12.81
C ASP A 182 7.32 36.56 -13.34
N MET A 183 8.06 35.86 -12.47
CA MET A 183 9.04 34.83 -12.87
C MET A 183 8.58 33.37 -12.70
N VAL A 184 7.27 33.08 -12.79
CA VAL A 184 6.82 31.67 -12.86
C VAL A 184 7.13 31.13 -14.25
N ASN A 185 8.14 30.26 -14.36
CA ASN A 185 8.13 29.33 -15.48
C ASN A 185 7.01 28.32 -15.19
N SER A 186 5.81 28.58 -15.73
CA SER A 186 4.60 27.80 -15.55
C SER A 186 4.74 26.33 -15.95
N THR A 187 5.88 25.95 -16.55
CA THR A 187 6.26 24.57 -16.90
C THR A 187 7.03 23.85 -15.78
N LEU A 188 7.81 24.56 -14.95
CA LEU A 188 8.70 23.96 -13.94
C LEU A 188 8.10 23.95 -12.53
N THR A 189 7.28 24.96 -12.22
CA THR A 189 6.68 25.14 -10.90
C THR A 189 5.19 25.41 -11.00
N PHE A 190 4.49 25.18 -9.91
CA PHE A 190 3.08 25.55 -9.75
C PHE A 190 2.80 26.07 -8.35
N CYS A 191 1.67 26.76 -8.20
CA CYS A 191 1.28 27.38 -6.96
C CYS A 191 0.20 26.56 -6.24
N ALA A 192 0.29 26.49 -4.92
CA ALA A 192 -0.80 26.00 -4.09
C ALA A 192 -0.95 26.87 -2.84
N GLY A 193 -2.19 27.08 -2.41
CA GLY A 193 -2.50 27.98 -1.31
C GLY A 193 -4.00 28.14 -1.12
N VAL A 194 -4.39 29.06 -0.24
CA VAL A 194 -5.78 29.44 -0.01
C VAL A 194 -5.88 30.96 -0.23
N ALA A 195 -6.84 31.42 -1.03
CA ALA A 195 -6.95 32.83 -1.44
C ALA A 195 -7.01 33.81 -0.25
N GLY A 196 -7.69 33.42 0.84
CA GLY A 196 -7.76 34.19 2.09
C GLY A 196 -6.50 34.15 2.97
N GLY A 197 -5.45 33.45 2.53
CA GLY A 197 -4.28 33.15 3.34
C GLY A 197 -4.58 32.16 4.47
N GLY A 198 -3.74 32.15 5.50
CA GLY A 198 -3.94 31.37 6.72
C GLY A 198 -3.60 29.88 6.62
N LYS A 199 -3.27 29.34 5.43
CA LYS A 199 -2.77 27.97 5.23
C LYS A 199 -1.68 27.90 4.16
N ASP A 200 -0.51 27.40 4.51
CA ASP A 200 0.65 27.29 3.60
C ASP A 200 1.78 26.43 4.21
N SER A 201 2.72 26.00 3.37
CA SER A 201 4.04 25.50 3.74
C SER A 201 4.98 26.60 4.24
N CYS A 202 6.05 26.27 4.98
CA CYS A 202 7.00 27.29 5.41
C CYS A 202 8.42 26.80 5.71
N GLN A 203 9.18 27.63 6.43
CA GLN A 203 10.59 27.40 6.74
C GLN A 203 10.76 26.12 7.56
N GLY A 204 11.47 25.16 6.97
CA GLY A 204 11.65 23.81 7.50
C GLY A 204 10.86 22.73 6.74
N ASP A 205 9.87 23.11 5.93
CA ASP A 205 9.15 22.17 5.05
C ASP A 205 9.74 22.07 3.65
N SER A 206 10.73 22.93 3.32
CA SER A 206 11.46 22.89 2.06
C SER A 206 11.95 21.48 1.76
N GLY A 207 11.67 21.01 0.54
CA GLY A 207 11.96 19.64 0.11
C GLY A 207 10.93 18.58 0.51
N GLY A 208 9.97 18.92 1.38
CA GLY A 208 8.88 18.05 1.81
C GLY A 208 7.82 17.81 0.73
N PRO A 209 6.95 16.80 0.94
CA PRO A 209 5.95 16.40 -0.04
C PRO A 209 4.75 17.35 -0.09
N LEU A 210 4.33 17.69 -1.31
CA LEU A 210 2.97 18.12 -1.64
C LEU A 210 2.30 16.98 -2.40
N MET A 211 1.22 16.45 -1.84
CA MET A 211 0.60 15.20 -2.29
C MET A 211 -0.89 15.34 -2.57
N THR A 212 -1.39 14.46 -3.42
CA THR A 212 -2.83 14.30 -3.68
C THR A 212 -3.20 12.83 -3.57
N PHE A 213 -4.46 12.55 -3.24
CA PHE A 213 -4.97 11.18 -3.14
C PHE A 213 -5.66 10.81 -4.45
N VAL A 214 -5.12 9.82 -5.16
CA VAL A 214 -5.61 9.36 -6.46
C VAL A 214 -6.13 7.95 -6.31
N THR A 215 -7.45 7.77 -6.45
CA THR A 215 -8.19 6.49 -6.43
C THR A 215 -8.02 5.66 -5.15
N ASP A 216 -6.82 5.15 -4.89
CA ASP A 216 -6.47 4.23 -3.80
C ASP A 216 -5.07 4.48 -3.19
N HIS A 217 -4.32 5.48 -3.65
CA HIS A 217 -2.97 5.77 -3.15
C HIS A 217 -2.64 7.27 -3.15
N TRP A 218 -1.56 7.63 -2.45
CA TRP A 218 -1.03 9.00 -2.40
C TRP A 218 0.07 9.20 -3.45
N GLU A 219 -0.09 10.21 -4.30
CA GLU A 219 0.90 10.58 -5.31
C GLU A 219 1.62 11.88 -4.94
N LEU A 220 2.93 11.91 -5.20
CA LEU A 220 3.76 13.10 -5.06
C LEU A 220 3.60 14.00 -6.27
N VAL A 221 2.87 15.10 -6.11
CA VAL A 221 2.61 16.07 -7.20
C VAL A 221 3.55 17.27 -7.15
N GLY A 222 4.09 17.60 -5.98
CA GLY A 222 5.00 18.72 -5.81
C GLY A 222 6.04 18.54 -4.71
N ILE A 223 7.12 19.31 -4.80
CA ILE A 223 8.13 19.44 -3.75
C ILE A 223 8.11 20.88 -3.26
N THR A 224 8.02 21.09 -1.94
CA THR A 224 8.05 22.43 -1.34
C THR A 224 9.36 23.15 -1.70
N SER A 225 9.27 24.29 -2.39
CA SER A 225 10.43 25.00 -2.94
C SER A 225 10.58 26.40 -2.36
N ASN A 226 9.72 27.34 -2.79
CA ASN A 226 9.87 28.77 -2.49
C ASN A 226 8.51 29.41 -2.16
N GLY A 227 8.52 30.68 -1.76
CA GLY A 227 7.30 31.43 -1.47
C GLY A 227 7.62 32.83 -0.95
N TYR A 228 6.69 33.76 -1.13
CA TYR A 228 6.79 35.10 -0.55
C TYR A 228 6.04 35.15 0.78
N GLY A 229 6.80 35.07 1.88
CA GLY A 229 6.19 34.82 3.19
C GLY A 229 5.57 33.42 3.26
N CYS A 230 4.73 33.19 4.26
CA CYS A 230 3.98 31.94 4.36
C CYS A 230 2.55 32.26 4.78
N ALA A 231 1.56 31.73 4.06
CA ALA A 231 0.12 31.87 4.32
C ALA A 231 -0.37 33.32 4.40
N LEU A 232 0.23 34.21 3.61
CA LEU A 232 -0.23 35.59 3.44
C LEU A 232 -1.46 35.62 2.51
N PRO A 233 -2.47 36.46 2.80
CA PRO A 233 -3.57 36.66 1.86
C PRO A 233 -3.06 37.10 0.48
N GLY A 234 -3.59 36.49 -0.58
CA GLY A 234 -3.19 36.77 -1.96
C GLY A 234 -1.76 36.33 -2.35
N HIS A 235 -1.12 35.46 -1.56
CA HIS A 235 0.20 34.90 -1.88
C HIS A 235 0.18 33.39 -1.68
N SER A 236 0.38 32.63 -2.76
CA SER A 236 0.46 31.17 -2.73
C SER A 236 1.91 30.67 -2.57
N GLY A 237 2.07 29.49 -1.98
CA GLY A 237 3.34 28.77 -1.93
C GLY A 237 3.73 28.20 -3.30
N ILE A 238 5.03 28.09 -3.57
CA ILE A 238 5.59 27.64 -4.84
C ILE A 238 6.18 26.25 -4.67
N TYR A 239 5.76 25.34 -5.56
CA TYR A 239 6.16 23.94 -5.54
C TYR A 239 6.81 23.55 -6.86
N THR A 240 7.87 22.76 -6.78
CA THR A 240 8.49 22.14 -7.96
C THR A 240 7.55 21.08 -8.52
N ARG A 241 7.22 21.14 -9.81
CA ARG A 241 6.27 20.22 -10.47
C ARG A 241 6.89 18.84 -10.69
N VAL A 242 6.58 17.88 -9.83
CA VAL A 242 7.16 16.51 -9.90
C VAL A 242 6.87 15.81 -11.23
N PRO A 243 5.65 15.85 -11.80
CA PRO A 243 5.37 15.31 -13.14
C PRO A 243 6.38 15.69 -14.22
N TYR A 244 6.83 16.96 -14.23
CA TYR A 244 7.80 17.45 -15.21
C TYR A 244 9.18 16.80 -15.02
N PHE A 245 9.57 16.51 -13.77
CA PHE A 245 10.88 15.94 -13.43
C PHE A 245 10.91 14.42 -13.36
N ILE A 246 9.83 13.72 -13.72
CA ILE A 246 9.81 12.25 -13.79
C ILE A 246 10.94 11.67 -14.66
N PRO A 247 11.29 12.23 -15.84
CA PRO A 247 12.43 11.74 -16.61
C PRO A 247 13.77 11.83 -15.85
N PHE A 248 13.99 12.92 -15.11
CA PHE A 248 15.17 13.10 -14.26
C PHE A 248 15.19 12.07 -13.12
N ILE A 249 14.06 11.91 -12.42
CA ILE A 249 13.90 10.94 -11.33
C ILE A 249 14.14 9.52 -11.83
N ASN A 250 13.52 9.14 -12.95
CA ASN A 250 13.67 7.83 -13.56
C ASN A 250 15.11 7.56 -14.00
N THR A 251 15.83 8.57 -14.51
CA THR A 251 17.25 8.41 -14.88
C THR A 251 18.06 7.93 -13.67
N ILE A 252 17.83 8.52 -12.49
CA ILE A 252 18.57 8.19 -11.26
C ILE A 252 18.07 6.90 -10.61
N MET A 253 16.76 6.64 -10.62
CA MET A 253 16.21 5.36 -10.16
C MET A 253 16.75 4.20 -11.02
N ASN A 254 16.90 4.42 -12.32
CA ASN A 254 17.47 3.47 -13.27
C ASN A 254 19.00 3.51 -13.33
N GLN A 255 19.69 4.37 -12.58
CA GLN A 255 21.16 4.31 -12.52
C GLN A 255 21.67 3.01 -11.88
N ASN A 256 20.84 2.31 -11.10
CA ASN A 256 21.13 0.93 -10.63
C ASN A 256 20.91 -0.12 -11.73
N GLN A 257 20.22 0.20 -12.83
CA GLN A 257 20.27 -0.57 -14.07
C GLN A 257 21.51 -0.20 -14.90
N THR A 258 21.99 1.05 -14.87
CA THR A 258 23.22 1.44 -15.58
C THR A 258 24.52 1.13 -14.85
N LEU A 259 24.53 0.87 -13.54
CA LEU A 259 25.69 0.24 -12.89
C LEU A 259 25.83 -1.22 -13.32
N TYR A 260 24.71 -1.89 -13.59
CA TYR A 260 24.69 -3.17 -14.30
C TYR A 260 24.98 -3.00 -15.80
N SER A 261 24.63 -1.89 -16.45
CA SER A 261 24.97 -1.62 -17.85
C SER A 261 26.40 -1.10 -18.05
N SER A 262 27.04 -0.51 -17.04
CA SER A 262 28.46 -0.20 -17.02
C SER A 262 29.27 -1.45 -16.71
N LEU A 263 28.72 -2.39 -15.93
CA LEU A 263 29.19 -3.78 -15.86
C LEU A 263 29.02 -4.51 -17.21
N ILE A 264 28.03 -4.14 -18.04
CA ILE A 264 27.88 -4.67 -19.41
C ILE A 264 28.77 -3.94 -20.44
N ASN A 265 29.03 -2.65 -20.29
CA ASN A 265 30.02 -1.92 -21.11
C ASN A 265 31.46 -2.34 -20.75
N LEU A 266 31.72 -2.77 -19.52
CA LEU A 266 32.94 -3.49 -19.13
C LEU A 266 33.00 -4.90 -19.74
N ASN A 267 31.85 -5.52 -20.03
CA ASN A 267 31.82 -6.87 -20.59
C ASN A 267 32.28 -6.98 -22.04
N ILE A 268 32.41 -5.89 -22.78
CA ILE A 268 32.94 -5.95 -24.15
C ILE A 268 34.47 -5.98 -24.13
N SER A 269 35.05 -5.35 -23.12
CA SER A 269 36.46 -5.48 -22.83
C SER A 269 36.76 -6.92 -22.38
N THR A 270 36.02 -7.43 -21.38
CA THR A 270 36.28 -8.77 -20.82
C THR A 270 35.89 -9.90 -21.77
N CYS A 271 34.98 -9.72 -22.74
CA CYS A 271 34.69 -10.73 -23.76
C CYS A 271 35.88 -11.01 -24.70
N VAL A 272 36.77 -10.04 -24.91
CA VAL A 272 38.03 -10.26 -25.67
C VAL A 272 39.11 -10.89 -24.78
N GLY A 273 39.13 -10.56 -23.49
CA GLY A 273 40.06 -11.15 -22.50
C GLY A 273 39.73 -12.58 -22.06
N TYR A 274 38.45 -12.93 -21.92
CA TYR A 274 38.01 -14.27 -21.50
C TYR A 274 38.37 -15.35 -22.53
N TYR A 275 38.48 -15.00 -23.82
CA TYR A 275 38.86 -15.94 -24.88
C TYR A 275 40.35 -16.32 -24.85
N VAL A 276 41.20 -15.52 -24.18
CA VAL A 276 42.67 -15.74 -24.12
C VAL A 276 43.10 -16.43 -22.82
N VAL A 277 42.35 -16.32 -21.73
CA VAL A 277 42.77 -16.83 -20.41
C VAL A 277 42.10 -18.16 -20.01
N SER A 278 41.01 -18.57 -20.64
CA SER A 278 40.23 -19.76 -20.25
C SER A 278 40.68 -21.08 -20.88
N ARG A 279 41.99 -21.33 -20.99
CA ARG A 279 42.53 -22.65 -21.44
C ARG A 279 43.31 -23.50 -20.43
N PRO A 280 43.48 -23.11 -19.16
CA PRO A 280 43.87 -24.11 -18.16
C PRO A 280 43.08 -23.94 -16.85
N PHE A 281 41.78 -24.25 -16.83
CA PHE A 281 41.03 -24.38 -15.56
C PHE A 281 39.86 -25.38 -15.66
N LEU A 282 40.08 -26.48 -16.38
CA LEU A 282 39.26 -27.68 -16.30
C LEU A 282 40.15 -28.82 -15.76
N ASP A 283 40.23 -28.94 -14.45
CA ASP A 283 40.33 -30.25 -13.79
C ASP A 283 39.96 -30.14 -12.30
N PRO A 284 38.95 -30.89 -11.80
CA PRO A 284 38.53 -30.81 -10.41
C PRO A 284 39.01 -32.04 -9.64
N LEU A 285 40.04 -31.93 -8.78
CA LEU A 285 40.29 -32.96 -7.78
C LEU A 285 40.81 -32.40 -6.44
N ASN A 286 40.14 -32.90 -5.39
CA ASN A 286 40.55 -32.98 -3.99
C ASN A 286 40.25 -31.80 -3.03
N THR A 287 39.03 -31.83 -2.48
CA THR A 287 38.72 -31.28 -1.16
C THR A 287 38.89 -32.34 -0.07
N ARG A 288 39.80 -32.16 0.89
CA ARG A 288 39.61 -32.65 2.28
C ARG A 288 40.33 -31.75 3.30
N HIS A 289 39.59 -31.53 4.40
CA HIS A 289 39.96 -30.97 5.70
C HIS A 289 40.09 -29.44 5.81
N ALA A 290 39.14 -28.82 6.52
CA ALA A 290 39.34 -28.31 7.88
C ALA A 290 38.31 -27.21 8.20
N ASN A 291 37.60 -27.41 9.31
CA ASN A 291 36.67 -26.46 9.92
C ASN A 291 37.38 -25.22 10.50
N SER A 292 36.57 -24.18 10.69
CA SER A 292 36.72 -22.98 11.54
C SER A 292 37.50 -21.76 11.05
N THR A 293 37.92 -21.68 9.77
CA THR A 293 38.52 -20.47 9.18
C THR A 293 37.79 -19.96 7.93
N TYR A 294 36.55 -20.37 7.70
CA TYR A 294 35.84 -20.10 6.43
C TYR A 294 35.30 -18.66 6.33
N ASN A 295 34.77 -18.09 7.40
CA ASN A 295 34.15 -16.75 7.36
C ASN A 295 35.17 -15.60 7.34
N GLN A 296 36.38 -15.82 7.86
CA GLN A 296 37.44 -14.82 7.86
C GLN A 296 38.19 -14.81 6.51
N ILE A 297 38.36 -15.98 5.90
CA ILE A 297 38.87 -16.10 4.52
C ILE A 297 37.85 -15.55 3.52
N LEU A 298 36.53 -15.75 3.73
CA LEU A 298 35.49 -15.23 2.81
C LEU A 298 35.41 -13.69 2.78
N GLU A 299 35.65 -12.98 3.89
CA GLU A 299 35.69 -11.50 3.87
C GLU A 299 36.96 -10.96 3.18
N ASP A 300 38.12 -11.61 3.40
CA ASP A 300 39.35 -11.30 2.67
C ASP A 300 39.25 -11.70 1.18
N TYR A 301 38.47 -12.73 0.83
CA TYR A 301 38.20 -13.14 -0.55
C TYR A 301 37.20 -12.21 -1.26
N TYR A 302 36.25 -11.62 -0.54
CA TYR A 302 35.31 -10.64 -1.09
C TYR A 302 35.94 -9.26 -1.33
N SER A 303 36.92 -8.86 -0.50
CA SER A 303 37.68 -7.62 -0.67
C SER A 303 38.77 -7.77 -1.76
N SER A 304 39.49 -8.90 -1.77
CA SER A 304 40.48 -9.22 -2.81
C SER A 304 39.85 -9.55 -4.16
N GLY A 305 38.65 -10.14 -4.19
CA GLY A 305 37.89 -10.41 -5.41
C GLY A 305 37.45 -9.15 -6.16
N ARG A 306 37.08 -8.07 -5.45
CA ARG A 306 36.79 -6.77 -6.08
C ARG A 306 38.04 -6.09 -6.63
N MET A 307 39.19 -6.25 -5.96
CA MET A 307 40.46 -5.71 -6.42
C MET A 307 40.97 -6.47 -7.65
N LEU A 308 40.87 -7.80 -7.64
CA LEU A 308 41.18 -8.67 -8.80
C LEU A 308 40.23 -8.42 -9.97
N MET A 309 38.94 -8.18 -9.71
CA MET A 309 37.97 -7.84 -10.75
C MET A 309 38.26 -6.47 -11.37
N ARG A 310 38.59 -5.45 -10.55
CA ARG A 310 39.05 -4.13 -11.05
C ARG A 310 40.37 -4.21 -11.81
N LEU A 311 41.33 -5.00 -11.32
CA LEU A 311 42.60 -5.24 -12.04
C LEU A 311 42.35 -5.95 -13.37
N ALA A 312 41.43 -6.92 -13.40
CA ALA A 312 41.03 -7.59 -14.63
C ALA A 312 40.32 -6.63 -15.60
N GLU A 313 39.49 -5.71 -15.09
CA GLU A 313 38.82 -4.66 -15.88
C GLU A 313 39.83 -3.68 -16.49
N ASP A 314 40.81 -3.23 -15.71
CA ASP A 314 41.85 -2.30 -16.16
C ASP A 314 42.78 -2.95 -17.20
N ILE A 315 43.22 -4.19 -16.95
CA ILE A 315 44.05 -4.98 -17.88
C ILE A 315 43.27 -5.26 -19.16
N SER A 316 42.01 -5.67 -19.04
CA SER A 316 41.15 -5.94 -20.18
C SER A 316 40.96 -4.69 -21.05
N THR A 317 40.77 -3.53 -20.44
CA THR A 317 40.61 -2.24 -21.13
C THR A 317 41.88 -1.85 -21.86
N CYS A 318 43.04 -2.06 -21.25
CA CYS A 318 44.33 -1.84 -21.91
C CYS A 318 44.55 -2.78 -23.10
N VAL A 319 44.20 -4.07 -22.94
CA VAL A 319 44.26 -5.06 -24.03
C VAL A 319 43.27 -4.72 -25.15
N GLY A 320 42.05 -4.27 -24.81
CA GLY A 320 41.04 -3.83 -25.77
C GLY A 320 41.50 -2.64 -26.60
N TYR A 321 42.02 -1.59 -25.96
CA TYR A 321 42.60 -0.44 -26.66
C TYR A 321 43.79 -0.83 -27.54
N TYR A 322 44.65 -1.74 -27.07
CA TYR A 322 45.79 -2.23 -27.85
C TYR A 322 45.34 -3.04 -29.07
N VAL A 323 44.41 -3.98 -28.91
CA VAL A 323 43.91 -4.83 -30.00
C VAL A 323 43.12 -4.02 -31.04
N VAL A 324 42.33 -3.03 -30.61
CA VAL A 324 41.57 -2.15 -31.52
C VAL A 324 42.47 -1.16 -32.25
N SER A 325 43.56 -0.70 -31.63
CA SER A 325 44.49 0.26 -32.25
C SER A 325 45.55 -0.40 -33.14
N ARG A 326 45.92 -1.66 -32.88
CA ARG A 326 46.97 -2.39 -33.62
C ARG A 326 46.77 -2.41 -35.15
N PRO A 327 45.58 -2.65 -35.72
CA PRO A 327 45.39 -2.66 -37.17
C PRO A 327 45.65 -1.30 -37.83
N PHE A 328 45.52 -0.20 -37.08
CA PHE A 328 45.66 1.16 -37.59
C PHE A 328 47.06 1.75 -37.33
N LEU A 329 47.80 1.19 -36.38
CA LEU A 329 49.14 1.65 -35.98
C LEU A 329 50.28 0.76 -36.50
N ASP A 330 49.99 -0.43 -37.02
CA ASP A 330 50.99 -1.34 -37.59
C ASP A 330 51.38 -0.93 -39.03
N PRO A 331 52.63 -0.49 -39.28
CA PRO A 331 53.08 -0.08 -40.61
C PRO A 331 53.11 -1.21 -41.64
N LEU A 332 53.04 -2.46 -41.19
CA LEU A 332 53.06 -3.66 -42.04
C LEU A 332 51.66 -4.13 -42.45
N ASN A 333 50.60 -3.46 -41.99
CA ASN A 333 49.24 -3.87 -42.30
C ASN A 333 48.88 -3.54 -43.76
N THR A 334 48.59 -4.59 -44.55
CA THR A 334 48.28 -4.49 -45.99
C THR A 334 47.08 -3.59 -46.29
N ARG A 335 46.15 -3.43 -45.34
CA ARG A 335 44.96 -2.57 -45.48
C ARG A 335 45.29 -1.07 -45.51
N HIS A 336 46.33 -0.65 -44.80
CA HIS A 336 46.70 0.77 -44.67
C HIS A 336 48.08 1.10 -45.26
N ALA A 337 48.77 0.12 -45.84
CA ALA A 337 50.12 0.26 -46.42
C ALA A 337 50.26 1.39 -47.48
N ASN A 338 49.18 1.70 -48.22
CA ASN A 338 49.14 2.79 -49.22
C ASN A 338 48.14 3.92 -48.85
N SER A 339 47.61 3.93 -47.63
CA SER A 339 46.59 4.92 -47.19
C SER A 339 47.24 6.19 -46.66
N THR A 340 46.62 7.33 -46.93
CA THR A 340 47.03 8.60 -46.31
C THR A 340 46.63 8.64 -44.83
N TYR A 341 47.35 9.41 -44.02
CA TYR A 341 47.08 9.56 -42.58
C TYR A 341 45.60 9.90 -42.28
N ASN A 342 44.99 10.74 -43.10
CA ASN A 342 43.59 11.13 -42.96
C ASN A 342 42.62 9.97 -43.18
N GLN A 343 42.90 9.06 -44.13
CA GLN A 343 42.05 7.89 -44.41
C GLN A 343 42.14 6.84 -43.30
N ILE A 344 43.34 6.66 -42.72
CA ILE A 344 43.54 5.77 -41.57
C ILE A 344 42.77 6.29 -40.35
N LEU A 345 42.79 7.61 -40.14
CA LEU A 345 42.06 8.25 -39.05
C LEU A 345 40.53 8.13 -39.25
N GLU A 346 40.03 8.34 -40.47
CA GLU A 346 38.60 8.22 -40.80
C GLU A 346 38.08 6.79 -40.59
N ASP A 347 38.84 5.77 -41.04
CA ASP A 347 38.50 4.36 -40.84
C ASP A 347 38.56 3.93 -39.36
N TYR A 348 39.50 4.47 -38.59
CA TYR A 348 39.59 4.26 -37.15
C TYR A 348 38.35 4.84 -36.43
N TYR A 349 37.96 6.07 -36.77
CA TYR A 349 36.78 6.71 -36.20
C TYR A 349 35.47 6.00 -36.60
N SER A 350 35.34 5.57 -37.86
CA SER A 350 34.14 4.88 -38.34
C SER A 350 33.98 3.49 -37.71
N SER A 351 35.06 2.71 -37.65
CA SER A 351 35.10 1.38 -37.02
C SER A 351 34.85 1.48 -35.50
N GLY A 352 35.43 2.50 -34.85
CA GLY A 352 35.18 2.78 -33.43
C GLY A 352 33.72 3.11 -33.14
N ARG A 353 33.07 3.92 -33.99
CA ARG A 353 31.63 4.20 -33.87
C ARG A 353 30.77 2.96 -34.07
N MET A 354 31.09 2.08 -35.02
CA MET A 354 30.35 0.83 -35.22
C MET A 354 30.48 -0.10 -34.03
N LEU A 355 31.68 -0.22 -33.44
CA LEU A 355 31.92 -1.02 -32.24
C LEU A 355 31.09 -0.50 -31.05
N MET A 356 30.99 0.82 -30.89
CA MET A 356 30.18 1.44 -29.85
C MET A 356 28.68 1.20 -30.06
N ARG A 357 28.18 1.18 -31.29
CA ARG A 357 26.78 0.81 -31.59
C ARG A 357 26.47 -0.66 -31.34
N LEU A 358 27.41 -1.55 -31.67
CA LEU A 358 27.29 -2.98 -31.35
C LEU A 358 27.23 -3.19 -29.83
N ALA A 359 28.06 -2.45 -29.09
CA ALA A 359 28.08 -2.47 -27.64
C ALA A 359 26.74 -2.09 -27.01
N GLU A 360 26.17 -0.97 -27.47
CA GLU A 360 24.86 -0.50 -27.05
C GLU A 360 23.76 -1.53 -27.32
N ALA A 361 23.79 -2.21 -28.48
CA ALA A 361 22.80 -3.22 -28.84
C ALA A 361 22.89 -4.47 -27.95
N VAL A 362 24.10 -4.97 -27.69
CA VAL A 362 24.33 -6.09 -26.76
C VAL A 362 23.89 -5.73 -25.34
N GLY A 363 24.17 -4.49 -24.90
CA GLY A 363 23.71 -3.97 -23.61
C GLY A 363 22.19 -4.01 -23.47
N ARG A 364 21.46 -3.56 -24.50
CA ARG A 364 19.99 -3.63 -24.53
C ARG A 364 19.46 -5.06 -24.45
N LEU A 365 20.11 -6.02 -25.12
CA LEU A 365 19.70 -7.42 -25.08
C LEU A 365 19.86 -8.03 -23.67
N VAL A 366 20.96 -7.72 -22.99
CA VAL A 366 21.18 -8.20 -21.61
C VAL A 366 20.18 -7.57 -20.64
N LEU A 367 19.88 -6.28 -20.77
CA LEU A 367 18.86 -5.60 -19.97
C LEU A 367 17.46 -6.19 -20.21
N ALA A 368 17.13 -6.52 -21.46
CA ALA A 368 15.88 -7.19 -21.80
C ALA A 368 15.76 -8.57 -21.11
N GLY A 369 16.87 -9.31 -20.97
CA GLY A 369 16.91 -10.56 -20.21
C GLY A 369 16.47 -10.40 -18.75
N ARG A 370 16.81 -9.28 -18.09
CA ARG A 370 16.36 -9.00 -16.71
C ARG A 370 14.87 -8.71 -16.62
N GLU A 371 14.33 -7.94 -17.57
CA GLU A 371 12.89 -7.67 -17.63
C GLU A 371 12.09 -8.95 -17.96
N LEU A 372 12.63 -9.82 -18.82
CA LEU A 372 12.05 -11.15 -19.08
C LEU A 372 12.01 -12.01 -17.80
N THR A 373 13.07 -11.99 -16.98
CA THR A 373 13.07 -12.71 -15.69
C THR A 373 12.02 -12.16 -14.72
N LYS A 374 11.81 -10.83 -14.67
CA LYS A 374 10.74 -10.23 -13.85
C LYS A 374 9.36 -10.65 -14.37
N LEU A 375 9.15 -10.58 -15.69
CA LEU A 375 7.90 -11.01 -16.33
C LEU A 375 7.61 -12.48 -16.06
N ALA A 376 8.62 -13.34 -16.14
CA ALA A 376 8.50 -14.76 -15.79
C ALA A 376 8.04 -14.91 -14.33
N GLY A 377 8.63 -14.17 -13.40
CA GLY A 377 8.20 -14.17 -11.99
C GLY A 377 6.75 -13.74 -11.77
N PHE A 378 6.27 -12.70 -12.47
CA PHE A 378 4.86 -12.30 -12.41
C PHE A 378 3.94 -13.35 -13.04
N THR A 379 4.33 -13.89 -14.19
CA THR A 379 3.58 -14.92 -14.90
C THR A 379 3.42 -16.17 -14.05
N THR A 380 4.47 -16.60 -13.34
CA THR A 380 4.39 -17.70 -12.37
C THR A 380 3.36 -17.42 -11.28
N ARG A 381 3.40 -16.24 -10.62
CA ARG A 381 2.43 -15.91 -9.57
C ARG A 381 0.99 -15.88 -10.06
N VAL A 382 0.75 -15.32 -11.25
CA VAL A 382 -0.59 -15.28 -11.86
C VAL A 382 -1.05 -16.69 -12.22
N THR A 383 -0.16 -17.51 -12.78
CA THR A 383 -0.47 -18.91 -13.13
C THR A 383 -0.78 -19.72 -11.87
N ASP A 384 0.00 -19.54 -10.79
CA ASP A 384 -0.24 -20.19 -9.51
C ASP A 384 -1.61 -19.80 -8.93
N LEU A 385 -1.97 -18.51 -8.97
CA LEU A 385 -3.27 -18.03 -8.52
C LEU A 385 -4.42 -18.64 -9.34
N ILE A 386 -4.30 -18.65 -10.67
CA ILE A 386 -5.30 -19.25 -11.56
C ILE A 386 -5.43 -20.76 -11.30
N GLY A 387 -4.30 -21.44 -11.07
CA GLY A 387 -4.27 -22.85 -10.69
C GLY A 387 -5.05 -23.11 -9.40
N VAL A 388 -4.76 -22.36 -8.35
CA VAL A 388 -5.47 -22.47 -7.06
C VAL A 388 -6.97 -22.16 -7.22
N LEU A 389 -7.34 -21.13 -7.98
CA LEU A 389 -8.76 -20.80 -8.23
C LEU A 389 -9.47 -21.93 -8.99
N SER A 390 -8.81 -22.56 -9.96
CA SER A 390 -9.31 -23.74 -10.66
C SER A 390 -9.50 -24.93 -9.71
N ASP A 391 -8.52 -25.18 -8.85
CA ASP A 391 -8.57 -26.27 -7.86
C ASP A 391 -9.71 -26.07 -6.86
N VAL A 392 -9.92 -24.84 -6.37
CA VAL A 392 -11.03 -24.46 -5.49
C VAL A 392 -12.38 -24.66 -6.20
N ASN A 393 -12.51 -24.24 -7.46
CA ASN A 393 -13.73 -24.45 -8.24
C ASN A 393 -14.04 -25.93 -8.49
N GLN A 394 -13.01 -26.79 -8.53
CA GLN A 394 -13.15 -28.25 -8.64
C GLN A 394 -13.33 -28.94 -7.28
N GLY A 395 -13.33 -28.20 -6.17
CA GLY A 395 -13.47 -28.73 -4.81
C GLY A 395 -12.20 -29.37 -4.23
N ASN A 396 -11.04 -29.23 -4.89
CA ASN A 396 -9.77 -29.81 -4.48
C ASN A 396 -8.90 -28.79 -3.72
N CYS A 397 -9.22 -28.51 -2.46
CA CYS A 397 -8.38 -27.62 -1.64
C CYS A 397 -7.17 -28.37 -1.06
N VAL A 398 -6.01 -28.29 -1.72
CA VAL A 398 -4.73 -28.79 -1.17
C VAL A 398 -4.13 -27.72 -0.24
N ARG A 399 -3.92 -28.04 1.04
CA ARG A 399 -3.33 -27.10 2.01
C ARG A 399 -1.82 -27.00 1.85
N THR A 400 -1.35 -25.83 1.41
CA THR A 400 0.08 -25.47 1.43
C THR A 400 0.46 -25.07 2.87
N GLY A 401 1.10 -25.97 3.62
CA GLY A 401 1.66 -25.64 4.96
C GLY A 401 1.43 -26.66 6.08
N ILE A 402 0.73 -27.78 5.82
CA ILE A 402 0.66 -28.90 6.78
C ILE A 402 1.48 -30.06 6.21
N ASN A 403 2.61 -30.36 6.85
CA ASN A 403 3.39 -31.57 6.58
C ASN A 403 2.48 -32.79 6.74
N ASN A 404 2.20 -33.50 5.64
CA ASN A 404 1.79 -34.91 5.56
C ASN A 404 1.25 -35.56 6.85
N THR A 405 0.21 -35.00 7.45
CA THR A 405 -0.74 -35.79 8.22
C THR A 405 -1.79 -36.21 7.21
N THR A 406 -1.59 -37.44 6.72
CA THR A 406 -2.55 -38.26 6.00
C THR A 406 -3.96 -37.68 6.04
N MET A 407 -4.40 -37.08 4.93
CA MET A 407 -5.83 -36.95 4.70
C MET A 407 -6.40 -38.35 4.85
N GLY A 408 -7.30 -38.51 5.83
CA GLY A 408 -8.20 -39.65 5.87
C GLY A 408 -8.86 -39.80 4.49
N ASN A 409 -9.15 -41.04 4.14
CA ASN A 409 -9.78 -41.44 2.88
C ASN A 409 -10.80 -40.40 2.39
N ARG A 410 -10.81 -40.14 1.07
CA ARG A 410 -11.80 -39.33 0.34
C ARG A 410 -13.28 -39.70 0.60
N ASN A 411 -13.55 -40.77 1.35
CA ASN A 411 -14.90 -41.22 1.71
C ASN A 411 -15.45 -40.55 2.97
N ASP A 412 -14.62 -39.86 3.76
CA ASP A 412 -15.06 -39.06 4.92
C ASP A 412 -15.15 -37.58 4.51
N GLN A 413 -15.99 -37.26 3.54
CA GLN A 413 -16.38 -35.87 3.27
C GLN A 413 -17.81 -35.66 3.79
N GLY A 414 -18.02 -34.64 4.61
CA GLY A 414 -19.34 -34.30 5.11
C GLY A 414 -20.29 -33.90 3.98
N GLN A 415 -21.57 -34.24 4.12
CA GLN A 415 -22.59 -33.97 3.11
C GLN A 415 -23.44 -32.75 3.49
N ILE A 416 -23.73 -31.88 2.52
CA ILE A 416 -24.68 -30.77 2.68
C ILE A 416 -25.98 -31.15 1.98
N ARG A 417 -27.09 -31.13 2.71
CA ARG A 417 -28.45 -31.34 2.18
C ARG A 417 -29.22 -30.03 2.22
N THR A 418 -29.91 -29.73 1.13
CA THR A 418 -30.78 -28.55 1.07
C THR A 418 -32.21 -28.97 1.42
N GLN A 419 -32.76 -28.41 2.49
CA GLN A 419 -34.15 -28.60 2.90
C GLN A 419 -34.64 -27.34 3.62
N ASP A 420 -35.76 -26.77 3.14
CA ASP A 420 -36.33 -25.58 3.74
C ASP A 420 -37.00 -25.88 5.09
N GLY A 421 -37.04 -24.88 5.96
CA GLY A 421 -37.70 -24.95 7.27
C GLY A 421 -36.91 -25.67 8.37
N ILE A 422 -35.68 -26.10 8.10
CA ILE A 422 -34.87 -26.86 9.06
C ILE A 422 -33.36 -26.58 8.91
N ILE A 423 -32.69 -26.43 10.04
CA ILE A 423 -31.23 -26.50 10.16
C ILE A 423 -30.92 -27.71 11.03
N LYS A 424 -30.31 -28.76 10.46
CA LYS A 424 -30.05 -30.02 11.15
C LYS A 424 -28.57 -30.40 11.06
N PHE A 425 -27.97 -30.68 12.21
CA PHE A 425 -26.63 -31.25 12.30
C PHE A 425 -26.76 -32.74 12.66
N GLU A 426 -26.13 -33.60 11.87
CA GLU A 426 -26.07 -35.05 12.10
C GLU A 426 -24.62 -35.53 12.08
N ASN A 427 -24.06 -35.79 13.27
CA ASN A 427 -22.67 -36.23 13.51
C ASN A 427 -21.65 -35.32 12.83
N VAL A 428 -21.90 -34.01 12.87
CA VAL A 428 -21.03 -33.03 12.23
C VAL A 428 -19.86 -32.70 13.14
N LYS A 429 -18.63 -32.90 12.64
CA LYS A 429 -17.41 -32.51 13.34
C LYS A 429 -17.09 -31.05 13.07
N LEU A 430 -17.13 -30.23 14.11
CA LEU A 430 -16.79 -28.80 14.01
C LEU A 430 -15.29 -28.64 14.22
N MET A 431 -14.57 -28.21 13.18
CA MET A 431 -13.12 -28.04 13.22
C MET A 431 -12.68 -26.74 12.54
N THR A 432 -11.56 -26.18 13.01
CA THR A 432 -10.95 -25.00 12.40
C THR A 432 -10.26 -25.35 11.07
N PRO A 433 -10.07 -24.37 10.16
CA PRO A 433 -9.24 -24.56 8.98
C PRO A 433 -7.79 -24.97 9.29
N ASN A 434 -7.33 -24.76 10.53
CA ASN A 434 -5.99 -25.19 10.97
C ASN A 434 -5.96 -26.66 11.43
N GLY A 435 -7.12 -27.30 11.58
CA GLY A 435 -7.24 -28.70 12.01
C GLY A 435 -7.63 -28.90 13.47
N ASP A 436 -7.84 -27.83 14.23
CA ASP A 436 -8.25 -27.92 15.64
C ASP A 436 -9.70 -28.35 15.74
N VAL A 437 -9.97 -29.41 16.49
CA VAL A 437 -11.35 -29.88 16.70
C VAL A 437 -11.98 -29.05 17.82
N LEU A 438 -13.09 -28.39 17.50
CA LEU A 438 -13.86 -27.58 18.45
C LEU A 438 -14.97 -28.41 19.11
N ILE A 439 -15.67 -29.23 18.34
CA ILE A 439 -16.68 -30.20 18.82
C ILE A 439 -16.59 -31.46 17.95
N GLU A 440 -16.50 -32.63 18.58
CA GLU A 440 -16.35 -33.90 17.86
C GLU A 440 -17.63 -34.30 17.11
N ASN A 441 -18.81 -34.21 17.75
CA ASN A 441 -20.07 -34.68 17.17
C ASN A 441 -21.26 -33.76 17.49
N LEU A 442 -21.55 -32.80 16.61
CA LEU A 442 -22.75 -31.97 16.68
C LEU A 442 -23.98 -32.71 16.14
N ASN A 443 -25.02 -32.77 16.98
CA ASN A 443 -26.28 -33.47 16.77
C ASN A 443 -27.44 -32.66 17.36
N PHE A 444 -28.01 -31.74 16.59
CA PHE A 444 -29.19 -30.99 16.99
C PHE A 444 -29.99 -30.52 15.77
N THR A 445 -31.24 -30.11 16.01
CA THR A 445 -32.16 -29.67 14.96
C THR A 445 -32.84 -28.39 15.39
N VAL A 446 -32.82 -27.39 14.51
CA VAL A 446 -33.56 -26.13 14.65
C VAL A 446 -34.62 -26.07 13.56
N ARG A 447 -35.89 -26.00 13.93
CA ARG A 447 -37.00 -25.85 12.98
C ARG A 447 -37.39 -24.39 12.83
N SER A 448 -37.98 -24.04 11.70
CA SER A 448 -38.53 -22.70 11.48
C SER A 448 -39.55 -22.35 12.57
N GLY A 449 -39.42 -21.15 13.13
CA GLY A 449 -40.19 -20.67 14.28
C GLY A 449 -39.56 -20.96 15.65
N GLN A 450 -38.50 -21.77 15.73
CA GLN A 450 -37.75 -21.99 16.97
C GLN A 450 -36.55 -21.04 17.04
N ASN A 451 -36.63 -20.02 17.88
CA ASN A 451 -35.52 -19.08 18.05
C ASN A 451 -34.51 -19.67 19.05
N VAL A 452 -33.24 -19.72 18.64
CA VAL A 452 -32.14 -20.32 19.41
C VAL A 452 -31.11 -19.27 19.78
N ILE A 453 -30.78 -19.17 21.06
CA ILE A 453 -29.63 -18.40 21.54
C ILE A 453 -28.42 -19.32 21.75
N VAL A 454 -27.25 -18.89 21.28
CA VAL A 454 -25.98 -19.59 21.42
C VAL A 454 -25.12 -18.86 22.44
N VAL A 455 -24.74 -19.59 23.49
CA VAL A 455 -23.98 -19.04 24.61
C VAL A 455 -22.78 -19.92 24.94
N GLY A 456 -21.75 -19.32 25.53
CA GLY A 456 -20.52 -20.02 25.87
C GLY A 456 -19.34 -19.05 26.03
N PRO A 457 -18.22 -19.50 26.59
CA PRO A 457 -17.04 -18.67 26.79
C PRO A 457 -16.44 -18.19 25.46
N ASN A 458 -15.56 -17.20 25.52
CA ASN A 458 -14.88 -16.69 24.34
C ASN A 458 -13.95 -17.78 23.76
N GLY A 459 -13.95 -17.93 22.44
CA GLY A 459 -13.12 -18.93 21.76
C GLY A 459 -13.68 -20.37 21.73
N CYS A 460 -14.87 -20.64 22.25
CA CYS A 460 -15.46 -22.00 22.22
C CYS A 460 -15.99 -22.45 20.84
N GLY A 461 -15.95 -21.59 19.83
CA GLY A 461 -16.36 -21.94 18.47
C GLY A 461 -17.75 -21.47 18.04
N LYS A 462 -18.39 -20.53 18.76
CA LYS A 462 -19.72 -19.97 18.42
C LYS A 462 -19.79 -19.44 16.98
N SER A 463 -18.89 -18.53 16.60
CA SER A 463 -18.83 -18.00 15.23
C SER A 463 -18.38 -19.07 14.22
N SER A 464 -17.60 -20.08 14.65
CA SER A 464 -17.19 -21.21 13.80
C SER A 464 -18.37 -22.08 13.38
N LEU A 465 -19.34 -22.28 14.29
CA LEU A 465 -20.60 -22.97 13.99
C LEU A 465 -21.31 -22.27 12.82
N PHE A 466 -21.44 -20.95 12.89
CA PHE A 466 -22.10 -20.17 11.84
C PHE A 466 -21.32 -20.14 10.52
N ARG A 467 -19.99 -20.11 10.56
CA ARG A 467 -19.16 -20.25 9.36
C ARG A 467 -19.35 -21.60 8.66
N THR A 468 -19.63 -22.66 9.42
CA THR A 468 -19.96 -23.98 8.87
C THR A 468 -21.35 -23.98 8.23
N ILE A 469 -22.34 -23.34 8.85
CA ILE A 469 -23.69 -23.21 8.27
C ILE A 469 -23.68 -22.38 6.98
N GLY A 470 -22.89 -21.30 6.97
CA GLY A 470 -22.72 -20.43 5.81
C GLY A 470 -21.80 -20.98 4.71
N GLU A 471 -21.37 -22.25 4.81
CA GLU A 471 -20.47 -22.93 3.85
C GLU A 471 -19.10 -22.26 3.66
N LEU A 472 -18.71 -21.38 4.59
CA LEU A 472 -17.37 -20.76 4.57
C LEU A 472 -16.30 -21.76 5.03
N TRP A 473 -16.66 -22.67 5.93
CA TRP A 473 -15.80 -23.76 6.40
C TRP A 473 -16.32 -25.10 5.88
N PRO A 474 -15.45 -25.94 5.27
CA PRO A 474 -15.88 -27.24 4.75
C PRO A 474 -16.24 -28.21 5.88
N ILE A 475 -17.16 -29.12 5.60
CA ILE A 475 -17.60 -30.14 6.56
C ILE A 475 -16.72 -31.38 6.41
N ALA A 476 -16.00 -31.72 7.46
CA ALA A 476 -15.12 -32.90 7.46
C ALA A 476 -15.89 -34.22 7.62
N SER A 477 -16.97 -34.25 8.40
CA SER A 477 -17.77 -35.47 8.59
C SER A 477 -19.22 -35.13 8.94
N GLY A 478 -20.11 -36.11 8.78
CA GLY A 478 -21.53 -35.95 9.10
C GLY A 478 -22.35 -35.33 7.99
N THR A 479 -23.59 -34.95 8.31
CA THR A 479 -24.53 -34.32 7.37
C THR A 479 -25.07 -33.02 7.97
N LEU A 480 -24.94 -31.92 7.23
CA LEU A 480 -25.59 -30.65 7.53
C LEU A 480 -26.78 -30.48 6.59
N THR A 481 -27.98 -30.36 7.15
CA THR A 481 -29.17 -29.97 6.39
C THR A 481 -29.46 -28.51 6.65
N LYS A 482 -29.64 -27.69 5.60
CA LYS A 482 -29.98 -26.27 5.73
C LYS A 482 -30.93 -25.79 4.61
N PRO A 483 -31.57 -24.62 4.77
CA PRO A 483 -32.41 -24.04 3.73
C PRO A 483 -31.65 -23.68 2.44
N GLY A 484 -32.39 -23.56 1.34
CA GLY A 484 -31.84 -23.11 0.05
C GLY A 484 -31.28 -21.69 0.07
N SER A 485 -30.53 -21.34 -0.98
CA SER A 485 -29.99 -19.98 -1.18
C SER A 485 -31.11 -18.93 -1.15
N GLY A 486 -30.98 -17.90 -0.30
CA GLY A 486 -31.98 -16.84 -0.14
C GLY A 486 -32.93 -17.02 1.05
N HIS A 487 -33.06 -18.22 1.61
CA HIS A 487 -33.87 -18.46 2.82
C HIS A 487 -33.07 -18.31 4.12
N LEU A 488 -31.75 -18.21 4.02
CA LEU A 488 -30.83 -17.98 5.14
C LEU A 488 -30.09 -16.66 4.93
N PHE A 489 -30.10 -15.78 5.93
CA PHE A 489 -29.35 -14.53 5.91
C PHE A 489 -28.40 -14.43 7.10
N TYR A 490 -27.18 -13.96 6.86
CA TYR A 490 -26.12 -13.89 7.86
C TYR A 490 -25.78 -12.44 8.20
N ILE A 491 -25.80 -12.08 9.49
CA ILE A 491 -25.29 -10.81 10.00
C ILE A 491 -24.03 -11.08 10.84
N PRO A 492 -22.84 -10.65 10.38
CA PRO A 492 -21.59 -10.81 11.11
C PRO A 492 -21.48 -9.87 12.33
N GLN A 493 -20.56 -10.22 13.24
CA GLN A 493 -20.15 -9.38 14.37
C GLN A 493 -19.60 -8.02 13.95
N LYS A 494 -18.82 -7.98 12.85
CA LYS A 494 -18.35 -6.74 12.22
C LYS A 494 -19.21 -6.47 10.99
N PRO A 495 -20.12 -5.47 11.02
CA PRO A 495 -20.97 -5.16 9.88
C PRO A 495 -20.16 -4.81 8.64
N TYR A 496 -20.57 -5.35 7.50
CA TYR A 496 -19.99 -5.04 6.20
C TYR A 496 -20.77 -3.93 5.49
N MET A 497 -20.08 -2.84 5.17
CA MET A 497 -20.60 -1.72 4.38
C MET A 497 -20.04 -1.80 2.96
N ILE A 498 -20.89 -1.62 1.96
CA ILE A 498 -20.46 -1.63 0.56
C ILE A 498 -20.09 -0.23 0.08
N ILE A 499 -19.37 -0.16 -1.03
CA ILE A 499 -19.16 1.10 -1.74
C ILE A 499 -20.45 1.38 -2.54
N GLY A 500 -21.08 2.53 -2.31
CA GLY A 500 -22.33 2.88 -3.00
C GLY A 500 -23.19 3.85 -2.19
N THR A 501 -24.47 3.89 -2.53
CA THR A 501 -25.44 4.77 -1.88
C THR A 501 -25.93 4.23 -0.53
N LEU A 502 -26.59 5.07 0.29
CA LEU A 502 -27.26 4.61 1.51
C LEU A 502 -28.34 3.55 1.19
N ARG A 503 -29.02 3.69 0.04
CA ARG A 503 -29.96 2.70 -0.47
C ARG A 503 -29.28 1.35 -0.66
N ASP A 504 -28.13 1.36 -1.34
CA ASP A 504 -27.37 0.14 -1.62
C ASP A 504 -26.98 -0.59 -0.32
N GLN A 505 -26.68 0.15 0.76
CA GLN A 505 -26.42 -0.47 2.07
C GLN A 505 -27.57 -1.32 2.60
N ILE A 506 -28.82 -0.89 2.37
CA ILE A 506 -30.01 -1.57 2.90
C ILE A 506 -30.40 -2.73 2.00
N ILE A 507 -30.32 -2.56 0.67
CA ILE A 507 -30.79 -3.58 -0.27
C ILE A 507 -29.78 -4.70 -0.51
N TYR A 508 -28.48 -4.48 -0.24
CA TYR A 508 -27.42 -5.48 -0.45
C TYR A 508 -27.81 -6.88 0.08
N PRO A 509 -27.64 -7.96 -0.72
CA PRO A 509 -26.91 -8.04 -1.99
C PRO A 509 -27.74 -7.73 -3.26
N ASP A 510 -28.99 -7.29 -3.14
CA ASP A 510 -29.81 -6.92 -4.29
C ASP A 510 -29.27 -5.66 -4.99
N SER A 511 -29.48 -5.59 -6.31
CA SER A 511 -29.32 -4.36 -7.07
C SER A 511 -30.57 -3.47 -6.99
N HIS A 512 -30.45 -2.21 -7.41
CA HIS A 512 -31.59 -1.31 -7.55
C HIS A 512 -32.69 -1.89 -8.48
N GLY A 513 -32.29 -2.63 -9.51
CA GLY A 513 -33.23 -3.32 -10.40
C GLY A 513 -33.97 -4.46 -9.71
N ASP A 514 -33.32 -5.20 -8.80
CA ASP A 514 -33.95 -6.25 -7.99
C ASP A 514 -34.95 -5.68 -6.99
N MET A 515 -34.61 -4.55 -6.35
CA MET A 515 -35.52 -3.83 -5.46
C MET A 515 -36.82 -3.45 -6.19
N HIS A 516 -36.71 -2.90 -7.39
CA HIS A 516 -37.89 -2.59 -8.21
C HIS A 516 -38.67 -3.83 -8.64
N ARG A 517 -37.99 -4.94 -8.96
CA ARG A 517 -38.64 -6.23 -9.27
C ARG A 517 -39.40 -6.80 -8.07
N LYS A 518 -38.91 -6.59 -6.84
CA LYS A 518 -39.61 -6.93 -5.59
C LYS A 518 -40.77 -5.97 -5.26
N GLY A 519 -40.97 -4.92 -6.04
CA GLY A 519 -42.02 -3.91 -5.82
C GLY A 519 -41.75 -3.00 -4.62
N VAL A 520 -40.52 -2.98 -4.11
CA VAL A 520 -40.13 -2.15 -2.97
C VAL A 520 -39.77 -0.75 -3.46
N LYS A 521 -40.33 0.28 -2.82
CA LYS A 521 -40.05 1.69 -3.14
C LYS A 521 -39.17 2.33 -2.07
N ASP A 522 -38.62 3.51 -2.40
CA ASP A 522 -37.84 4.31 -1.47
C ASP A 522 -38.62 4.68 -0.19
N GLU A 523 -39.96 4.82 -0.26
CA GLU A 523 -40.78 5.01 0.94
C GLU A 523 -40.69 3.83 1.91
N ASN A 524 -40.70 2.60 1.40
CA ASN A 524 -40.57 1.41 2.25
C ASN A 524 -39.19 1.35 2.90
N LEU A 525 -38.14 1.77 2.20
CA LEU A 525 -36.80 1.85 2.79
C LEU A 525 -36.72 2.88 3.92
N ARG A 526 -37.43 4.02 3.79
CA ARG A 526 -37.54 5.00 4.87
C ARG A 526 -38.28 4.43 6.08
N GLU A 527 -39.35 3.67 5.87
CA GLU A 527 -40.06 2.96 6.96
C GLU A 527 -39.14 1.94 7.67
N LEU A 528 -38.29 1.23 6.93
CA LEU A 528 -37.31 0.32 7.52
C LEU A 528 -36.25 1.06 8.33
N LEU A 529 -35.77 2.21 7.84
CA LEU A 529 -34.85 3.08 8.59
C LEU A 529 -35.49 3.64 9.85
N ASP A 530 -36.79 3.94 9.82
CA ASP A 530 -37.53 4.41 10.99
C ASP A 530 -37.63 3.34 12.07
N LYS A 531 -37.89 2.08 11.67
CA LYS A 531 -37.88 0.93 12.58
C LYS A 531 -36.55 0.74 13.29
N VAL A 532 -35.42 1.06 12.64
CA VAL A 532 -34.09 1.00 13.28
C VAL A 532 -33.64 2.35 13.86
N GLN A 533 -34.52 3.35 13.93
CA GLN A 533 -34.25 4.70 14.46
C GLN A 533 -33.07 5.40 13.76
N LEU A 534 -32.97 5.26 12.45
CA LEU A 534 -31.94 5.87 11.61
C LEU A 534 -32.48 6.91 10.61
N THR A 535 -33.72 7.36 10.79
CA THR A 535 -34.38 8.33 9.91
C THR A 535 -33.55 9.61 9.73
N TYR A 536 -32.82 10.05 10.77
CA TYR A 536 -31.96 11.24 10.71
C TYR A 536 -30.81 11.13 9.70
N LEU A 537 -30.32 9.92 9.39
CA LEU A 537 -29.26 9.74 8.39
C LEU A 537 -29.71 10.18 7.00
N THR A 538 -31.00 10.01 6.68
CA THR A 538 -31.55 10.46 5.39
C THR A 538 -31.58 11.98 5.26
N GLN A 539 -31.61 12.73 6.37
CA GLN A 539 -31.58 14.19 6.36
C GLN A 539 -30.15 14.73 6.33
N ARG A 540 -29.22 14.01 6.97
CA ARG A 540 -27.83 14.43 7.12
C ARG A 540 -26.95 14.09 5.92
N GLU A 541 -27.11 12.90 5.34
CA GLU A 541 -26.14 12.33 4.39
C GLU A 541 -26.68 12.24 2.95
N GLY A 542 -27.30 13.31 2.44
CA GLY A 542 -27.75 13.39 1.05
C GLY A 542 -28.90 12.45 0.67
N GLY A 543 -29.62 11.89 1.66
CA GLY A 543 -30.75 10.99 1.45
C GLY A 543 -30.35 9.56 1.08
N LEU A 544 -31.32 8.80 0.58
CA LEU A 544 -31.10 7.40 0.16
C LEU A 544 -30.10 7.27 -1.01
N SER A 545 -29.94 8.34 -1.81
CA SER A 545 -29.00 8.37 -2.93
C SER A 545 -27.66 9.02 -2.61
N GLY A 546 -27.42 9.42 -1.35
CA GLY A 546 -26.11 9.94 -0.94
C GLY A 546 -25.04 8.86 -1.09
N VAL A 547 -23.86 9.22 -1.56
CA VAL A 547 -22.68 8.34 -1.65
C VAL A 547 -21.63 8.87 -0.69
N GLN A 548 -21.19 8.03 0.22
CA GLN A 548 -20.20 8.36 1.25
C GLN A 548 -19.32 7.15 1.52
N ASP A 549 -18.18 7.38 2.19
CA ASP A 549 -17.47 6.29 2.84
C ASP A 549 -18.21 5.90 4.13
N TRP A 550 -19.20 5.02 3.98
CA TRP A 550 -20.03 4.54 5.09
C TRP A 550 -19.23 3.81 6.18
N MET A 551 -18.03 3.31 5.86
CA MET A 551 -17.18 2.68 6.86
C MET A 551 -16.57 3.71 7.81
N ASP A 552 -16.33 4.94 7.38
CA ASP A 552 -15.77 6.00 8.24
C ASP A 552 -16.83 6.95 8.80
N VAL A 553 -17.90 7.21 8.03
CA VAL A 553 -18.95 8.18 8.42
C VAL A 553 -19.86 7.65 9.54
N LEU A 554 -20.17 6.35 9.52
CA LEU A 554 -21.12 5.75 10.47
C LEU A 554 -20.42 5.27 11.75
N SER A 555 -21.04 5.54 12.89
CA SER A 555 -20.66 4.94 14.17
C SER A 555 -20.89 3.42 14.18
N GLY A 556 -20.25 2.71 15.12
CA GLY A 556 -20.42 1.26 15.27
C GLY A 556 -21.88 0.83 15.48
N GLY A 557 -22.65 1.58 16.28
CA GLY A 557 -24.07 1.30 16.51
C GLY A 557 -24.96 1.61 15.30
N GLU A 558 -24.64 2.63 14.49
CA GLU A 558 -25.35 2.90 13.23
C GLU A 558 -25.10 1.80 12.20
N LYS A 559 -23.85 1.33 12.07
CA LYS A 559 -23.49 0.22 11.18
C LYS A 559 -24.27 -1.06 11.51
N GLN A 560 -24.38 -1.39 12.79
CA GLN A 560 -25.16 -2.55 13.27
C GLN A 560 -26.66 -2.39 12.96
N ARG A 561 -27.22 -1.21 13.19
CA ARG A 561 -28.63 -0.91 12.89
C ARG A 561 -28.93 -0.94 11.38
N ILE A 562 -28.00 -0.50 10.52
CA ILE A 562 -28.12 -0.65 9.06
C ILE A 562 -28.10 -2.13 8.66
N ALA A 563 -27.24 -2.95 9.27
CA ALA A 563 -27.23 -4.38 9.01
C ALA A 563 -28.57 -5.05 9.41
N MET A 564 -29.22 -4.58 10.49
CA MET A 564 -30.57 -5.02 10.85
C MET A 564 -31.64 -4.52 9.88
N ALA A 565 -31.55 -3.28 9.39
CA ALA A 565 -32.45 -2.80 8.33
C ALA A 565 -32.32 -3.64 7.05
N ARG A 566 -31.09 -4.07 6.71
CA ARG A 566 -30.81 -4.99 5.60
C ARG A 566 -31.51 -6.34 5.82
N LEU A 567 -31.48 -6.89 7.03
CA LEU A 567 -32.24 -8.10 7.36
C LEU A 567 -33.75 -7.90 7.19
N PHE A 568 -34.28 -6.76 7.63
CA PHE A 568 -35.72 -6.45 7.55
C PHE A 568 -36.20 -6.28 6.11
N TYR A 569 -35.32 -5.84 5.21
CA TYR A 569 -35.59 -5.76 3.78
C TYR A 569 -35.70 -7.17 3.16
N HIS A 570 -34.76 -8.06 3.45
CA HIS A 570 -34.71 -9.41 2.85
C HIS A 570 -35.74 -10.40 3.42
N LYS A 571 -36.12 -10.25 4.68
CA LYS A 571 -37.11 -11.13 5.37
C LYS A 571 -36.86 -12.64 5.13
N PRO A 572 -35.68 -13.15 5.48
CA PRO A 572 -35.35 -14.57 5.28
C PRO A 572 -36.17 -15.47 6.22
N GLN A 573 -36.18 -16.77 5.93
CA GLN A 573 -36.79 -17.76 6.85
C GLN A 573 -35.95 -17.92 8.12
N PHE A 574 -34.63 -17.91 7.98
CA PHE A 574 -33.66 -17.98 9.08
C PHE A 574 -32.70 -16.80 9.03
N ALA A 575 -32.46 -16.19 10.18
CA ALA A 575 -31.44 -15.16 10.38
C ALA A 575 -30.38 -15.67 11.34
N ILE A 576 -29.13 -15.67 10.90
CA ILE A 576 -27.98 -15.93 11.77
C ILE A 576 -27.42 -14.58 12.24
N LEU A 577 -27.40 -14.37 13.55
CA LEU A 577 -27.01 -13.11 14.17
C LEU A 577 -25.80 -13.33 15.07
N ASP A 578 -24.60 -12.92 14.63
CA ASP A 578 -23.36 -13.10 15.39
C ASP A 578 -23.01 -11.81 16.15
N GLU A 579 -23.45 -11.65 17.41
CA GLU A 579 -23.19 -10.46 18.24
C GLU A 579 -23.48 -9.10 17.57
N CYS A 580 -24.50 -9.07 16.70
CA CYS A 580 -24.75 -7.96 15.79
C CYS A 580 -25.35 -6.70 16.45
N THR A 581 -25.63 -6.72 17.76
CA THR A 581 -26.24 -5.61 18.52
C THR A 581 -25.40 -5.15 19.71
N SER A 582 -24.14 -5.55 19.78
CA SER A 582 -23.23 -5.24 20.90
C SER A 582 -23.03 -3.73 21.16
N ALA A 583 -23.13 -2.89 20.12
CA ALA A 583 -22.98 -1.43 20.20
C ALA A 583 -24.34 -0.68 20.16
N VAL A 584 -25.46 -1.40 20.31
CA VAL A 584 -26.82 -0.84 20.31
C VAL A 584 -27.39 -0.82 21.73
N SER A 585 -28.21 0.19 22.05
CA SER A 585 -28.92 0.28 23.33
C SER A 585 -29.95 -0.84 23.49
N VAL A 586 -30.24 -1.23 24.73
CA VAL A 586 -31.11 -2.38 25.05
C VAL A 586 -32.55 -2.17 24.55
N ASP A 587 -33.07 -0.94 24.58
CA ASP A 587 -34.44 -0.64 24.13
C ASP A 587 -34.60 -0.86 22.62
N VAL A 588 -33.65 -0.36 21.84
CA VAL A 588 -33.65 -0.50 20.37
C VAL A 588 -33.37 -1.95 19.97
N GLU A 589 -32.44 -2.61 20.67
CA GLU A 589 -32.19 -4.04 20.53
C GLU A 589 -33.48 -4.85 20.73
N GLY A 590 -34.23 -4.57 21.80
CA GLY A 590 -35.49 -5.25 22.07
C GLY A 590 -36.51 -5.09 20.94
N PHE A 591 -36.69 -3.86 20.45
CA PHE A 591 -37.60 -3.58 19.33
C PHE A 591 -37.20 -4.33 18.04
N MET A 592 -35.91 -4.39 17.73
CA MET A 592 -35.42 -5.09 16.53
C MET A 592 -35.70 -6.60 16.56
N TYR A 593 -35.46 -7.25 17.71
CA TYR A 593 -35.73 -8.68 17.87
C TYR A 593 -37.23 -9.00 17.88
N GLU A 594 -38.04 -8.15 18.51
CA GLU A 594 -39.50 -8.28 18.49
C GLU A 594 -40.05 -8.15 17.06
N TYR A 595 -39.53 -7.21 16.27
CA TYR A 595 -39.90 -7.06 14.87
C TYR A 595 -39.53 -8.31 14.05
N CYS A 596 -38.35 -8.89 14.24
CA CYS A 596 -37.97 -10.15 13.57
C CYS A 596 -38.96 -11.29 13.86
N ARG A 597 -39.38 -11.44 15.14
CA ARG A 597 -40.36 -12.45 15.53
C ARG A 597 -41.71 -12.21 14.88
N ASN A 598 -42.20 -10.98 14.90
CA ASN A 598 -43.46 -10.59 14.27
C ASN A 598 -43.43 -10.77 12.74
N ALA A 599 -42.26 -10.62 12.13
CA ALA A 599 -42.04 -10.88 10.71
C ALA A 599 -41.91 -12.38 10.37
N GLY A 600 -41.96 -13.28 11.36
CA GLY A 600 -41.83 -14.72 11.16
C GLY A 600 -40.41 -15.20 10.86
N ILE A 601 -39.39 -14.38 11.17
CA ILE A 601 -37.99 -14.71 10.94
C ILE A 601 -37.50 -15.57 12.10
N THR A 602 -36.94 -16.75 11.80
CA THR A 602 -36.38 -17.65 12.82
C THR A 602 -34.97 -17.17 13.18
N LEU A 603 -34.75 -16.85 14.46
CA LEU A 603 -33.51 -16.26 14.94
C LEU A 603 -32.54 -17.32 15.45
N PHE A 604 -31.32 -17.32 14.93
CA PHE A 604 -30.20 -18.10 15.46
C PHE A 604 -29.07 -17.16 15.88
N THR A 605 -29.03 -16.85 17.17
CA THR A 605 -28.30 -15.67 17.67
C THR A 605 -27.16 -16.06 18.61
N VAL A 606 -25.96 -15.53 18.40
CA VAL A 606 -24.90 -15.50 19.41
C VAL A 606 -24.98 -14.18 20.16
N SER A 607 -25.09 -14.23 21.48
CA SER A 607 -25.02 -13.04 22.32
C SER A 607 -24.53 -13.36 23.72
N HIS A 608 -23.92 -12.35 24.33
CA HIS A 608 -23.54 -12.34 25.73
C HIS A 608 -24.52 -11.52 26.60
N ARG A 609 -25.62 -11.00 26.05
CA ARG A 609 -26.57 -10.16 26.79
C ARG A 609 -27.75 -10.96 27.32
N LYS A 610 -28.05 -10.77 28.62
CA LYS A 610 -29.23 -11.40 29.26
C LYS A 610 -30.56 -10.90 28.69
N SER A 611 -30.61 -9.64 28.26
CA SER A 611 -31.81 -9.00 27.69
C SER A 611 -32.41 -9.76 26.49
N LEU A 612 -31.61 -10.55 25.77
CA LEU A 612 -32.05 -11.26 24.57
C LEU A 612 -32.69 -12.62 24.85
N TRP A 613 -32.53 -13.19 26.05
CA TRP A 613 -33.06 -14.52 26.37
C TRP A 613 -34.58 -14.60 26.20
N LYS A 614 -35.31 -13.54 26.55
CA LYS A 614 -36.78 -13.43 26.39
C LYS A 614 -37.28 -13.56 24.93
N TYR A 615 -36.41 -13.41 23.94
CA TYR A 615 -36.76 -13.54 22.53
C TYR A 615 -36.48 -14.93 21.95
N HIS A 616 -35.93 -15.85 22.74
CA HIS A 616 -35.51 -17.18 22.31
C HIS A 616 -36.23 -18.28 23.11
N GLU A 617 -36.57 -19.38 22.45
CA GLU A 617 -37.22 -20.55 23.09
C GLU A 617 -36.20 -21.65 23.46
N TYR A 618 -35.03 -21.66 22.81
CA TYR A 618 -34.01 -22.69 22.99
C TYR A 618 -32.63 -22.08 23.22
N CYS A 619 -31.81 -22.79 23.98
CA CYS A 619 -30.44 -22.43 24.30
C CYS A 619 -29.48 -23.52 23.82
N LEU A 620 -28.45 -23.11 23.07
CA LEU A 620 -27.30 -23.92 22.72
C LEU A 620 -26.09 -23.42 23.53
N TYR A 621 -25.75 -24.15 24.59
CA TYR A 621 -24.59 -23.86 25.41
C TYR A 621 -23.37 -24.65 24.92
N MET A 622 -22.28 -23.96 24.56
CA MET A 622 -21.00 -24.55 24.20
C MET A 622 -20.01 -24.35 25.36
N ASP A 623 -19.41 -25.42 25.88
CA ASP A 623 -18.57 -25.35 27.08
C ASP A 623 -17.12 -24.89 26.82
N GLY A 624 -16.69 -24.91 25.54
CA GLY A 624 -15.32 -24.61 25.12
C GLY A 624 -14.30 -25.72 25.37
N ARG A 625 -14.73 -26.89 25.82
CA ARG A 625 -13.92 -28.09 26.06
C ARG A 625 -14.31 -29.26 25.14
N GLY A 626 -15.15 -29.01 24.14
CA GLY A 626 -15.58 -30.01 23.16
C GLY A 626 -16.99 -30.55 23.37
N SER A 627 -17.70 -30.09 24.41
CA SER A 627 -19.08 -30.50 24.68
C SER A 627 -20.06 -29.36 24.41
N TYR A 628 -21.31 -29.72 24.15
CA TYR A 628 -22.41 -28.77 24.03
C TYR A 628 -23.69 -29.35 24.63
N THR A 629 -24.59 -28.45 24.99
CA THR A 629 -25.92 -28.78 25.51
C THR A 629 -26.95 -27.98 24.73
N TYR A 630 -27.96 -28.66 24.17
CA TYR A 630 -29.08 -28.03 23.48
C TYR A 630 -30.37 -28.33 24.25
N THR A 631 -30.97 -27.31 24.85
CA THR A 631 -32.16 -27.44 25.71
C THR A 631 -33.17 -26.34 25.43
N GLN A 632 -34.44 -26.61 25.73
CA GLN A 632 -35.48 -25.59 25.75
C GLN A 632 -35.28 -24.69 26.96
N ILE A 633 -35.50 -23.38 26.81
CA ILE A 633 -35.41 -22.41 27.89
C ILE A 633 -36.67 -22.54 28.76
N ASP A 634 -36.46 -22.76 30.04
CA ASP A 634 -37.49 -22.81 31.09
C ASP A 634 -37.14 -21.85 32.24
N GLU A 635 -38.04 -21.72 33.23
CA GLU A 635 -37.84 -20.84 34.40
C GLU A 635 -36.63 -21.26 35.28
N HIS A 636 -36.12 -22.48 35.12
CA HIS A 636 -34.97 -23.00 35.86
C HIS A 636 -33.65 -22.87 35.08
N THR A 637 -33.71 -22.38 33.84
CA THR A 637 -32.55 -22.24 32.98
C THR A 637 -31.68 -21.07 33.46
N SER A 638 -30.46 -21.38 33.87
CA SER A 638 -29.48 -20.36 34.26
C SER A 638 -29.16 -19.45 33.07
N GLU A 639 -29.56 -18.18 33.15
CA GLU A 639 -29.23 -17.18 32.14
C GLU A 639 -27.77 -16.72 32.26
N PHE A 640 -27.00 -16.96 31.19
CA PHE A 640 -25.61 -16.53 31.09
C PHE A 640 -25.50 -15.22 30.30
N GLY A 641 -24.72 -14.26 30.83
CA GLY A 641 -24.47 -13.00 30.15
C GLY A 641 -24.13 -11.82 31.07
N SER A 642 -23.72 -10.71 30.46
CA SER A 642 -23.59 -9.38 31.08
C SER A 642 -24.92 -8.64 31.13
#